data_AF-A0A0A6DDL9-F1
#
_entry.id   AF-A0A0A6DDL9-F1
#
_cell.length_a   1.000
_cell.length_b   1.000
_cell.length_c   1.000
_cell.angle_alpha   90.00
_cell.angle_beta   90.00
_cell.angle_gamma   90.00
#
_symmetry.space_group_name_H-M   'P 1'
#
loop_
_entity.id
_entity.type
_entity.pdbx_description
1 polymer ?
#
loop_
_entity_poly.entity_id
_entity_poly.type
_entity_poly.pdbx_seq_one_letter_code
_entity_poly.pdbx_strand_id
1 'polypeptide(L)'
;MYATPKSPLPNAADKAALKRIAYTVVQNCPGLQDAACEAARDLLEAKGLSSLDPDQVYFHRFKTAQSSTRSFTGWEHIREKPYESVTLTQLVIHRFRATDQDNADLLDLYGGFYTEGPKGENFDEKNQVRLHGDEVLKAFWSLDFSGHFTATLTDFWNSHSEDFRTLAKCNFLSRAVQALDLEQLTRSDFQWLVDSVVGPVSWPVTLSMLQASHTPTGDVCAFDVDGHVATQLLRIVDPDGRQIVYLPSEANAFVIKETAADLHWWLLEQMNDGKRRQAFMDHFALADRQHMTENVTDLMNRLVDTWGRADHHLINRTNLVLTDDAFSWLRDSTRQAMFAEAHLSLTSNGDLRKKLWIGYLSAGLKVFGPMATVGWPLALPVIGATVASMGLNIDQAQNGKSNAERKAGVLGAILSGINLLFNLPLLIGTGPILEIGAEVEAAEAAEMAEYSEALNPDAEADTPLQIMVPDDVDVTVPNLDETVLIPAQNAPPPPVPERYQCNELLDGTAPGEESGKFHGIYRLDSDPPYAILMNDAPYYVRYFANARGSGDWAIVDPERPNQLVHALPIRLNGKGEWERMPALGLKGGGQCVGKQCAPDIELDTFEPASPQTPAQPVAEPQTSTSRPPRPVTSAYDVDAPVRRSIKAWALNLNETHAQLQPDGAGGFGMDDPFELYAASKRQLLQSSARGFFRNLPWVIQPARPAMPEISRLMPLTDLVDGIFESASGLVVGETLDRIASLRFLIESMPALARHAKTLYLRGLLSDFAQIELNRYFTSGQMTVDLRTYLTSLGTDPGGRFNPLELVQVARANGVRVQAIDCAASYKMKTPLPSVDEQMMSTYLTNDIMTGDVYLNSPGKWIVVTDAHNTNTFRGLLGISELKGGIGLRIDEVGAGAELGVDVDPGIEVPRGSSPGGTVRQGNPDLLRADLRLKVLAPEVAWSEETLENLLYRRGMYLFEKAGDSYTLIHRSKQGMLQRTPITRLSDGNVSLHRPAWQRVNDIEFANLKDMSQRLSDTGLILRSRIPD
;
A
#
# COMPACT_ATOMS: atom_id res chain seq x y z
N MET A 1 -11.36 64.11 7.76
CA MET A 1 -12.05 62.88 7.35
C MET A 1 -11.29 62.32 6.15
N TYR A 2 -10.41 61.34 6.38
CA TYR A 2 -9.78 60.60 5.29
C TYR A 2 -10.68 59.42 4.98
N ALA A 3 -11.17 59.35 3.73
CA ALA A 3 -11.97 58.26 3.24
C ALA A 3 -11.09 57.00 3.14
N THR A 4 -11.47 55.96 3.87
CA THR A 4 -10.96 54.60 3.70
C THR A 4 -11.37 54.08 2.32
N PRO A 5 -10.44 53.55 1.50
CA PRO A 5 -10.80 52.94 0.22
C PRO A 5 -11.64 51.68 0.48
N LYS A 6 -12.78 51.57 -0.20
CA LYS A 6 -13.60 50.35 -0.23
C LYS A 6 -12.75 49.21 -0.81
N SER A 7 -12.49 48.17 -0.02
CA SER A 7 -11.97 46.90 -0.54
C SER A 7 -12.91 46.38 -1.64
N PRO A 8 -12.41 46.03 -2.83
CA PRO A 8 -13.23 45.45 -3.88
C PRO A 8 -13.79 44.10 -3.40
N LEU A 9 -15.11 43.94 -3.50
CA LEU A 9 -15.79 42.69 -3.18
C LEU A 9 -15.23 41.53 -4.05
N PRO A 10 -15.18 40.29 -3.54
CA PRO A 10 -14.79 39.12 -4.35
C PRO A 10 -15.63 39.01 -5.62
N ASN A 11 -15.01 38.70 -6.76
CA ASN A 11 -15.71 38.54 -8.03
C ASN A 11 -16.48 37.20 -8.07
N ALA A 12 -17.70 37.21 -7.53
CA ALA A 12 -18.58 36.03 -7.45
C ALA A 12 -18.88 35.42 -8.83
N ALA A 13 -18.94 36.23 -9.89
CA ALA A 13 -19.19 35.76 -11.25
C ALA A 13 -18.01 34.94 -11.79
N ASP A 14 -16.78 35.41 -11.58
CA ASP A 14 -15.57 34.69 -11.98
C ASP A 14 -15.39 33.40 -11.17
N LYS A 15 -15.69 33.44 -9.86
CA LYS A 15 -15.69 32.25 -9.00
C LYS A 15 -16.66 31.20 -9.54
N ALA A 16 -17.90 31.58 -9.84
CA ALA A 16 -18.91 30.67 -10.39
C ALA A 16 -18.52 30.13 -11.77
N ALA A 17 -17.95 30.96 -12.64
CA ALA A 17 -17.45 30.53 -13.94
C ALA A 17 -16.33 29.48 -13.81
N LEU A 18 -15.38 29.69 -12.90
CA LEU A 18 -14.28 28.76 -12.67
C LEU A 18 -14.75 27.43 -12.05
N LYS A 19 -15.74 27.47 -11.13
CA LYS A 19 -16.38 26.25 -10.62
C LYS A 19 -17.04 25.44 -11.75
N ARG A 20 -17.70 26.10 -12.71
CA ARG A 20 -18.30 25.44 -13.89
C ARG A 20 -17.25 24.83 -14.83
N ILE A 21 -16.15 25.55 -15.06
CA ILE A 21 -15.01 25.03 -15.82
C ILE A 21 -14.45 23.76 -15.15
N ALA A 22 -14.20 23.82 -13.83
CA ALA A 22 -13.73 22.67 -13.05
C ALA A 22 -14.66 21.45 -13.16
N TYR A 23 -15.97 21.66 -13.01
CA TYR A 23 -16.97 20.59 -13.18
C TYR A 23 -16.88 19.95 -14.56
N THR A 24 -16.89 20.78 -15.61
CA THR A 24 -16.90 20.32 -17.00
C THR A 24 -15.63 19.52 -17.34
N VAL A 25 -14.45 20.05 -16.98
CA VAL A 25 -13.16 19.38 -17.24
C VAL A 25 -13.07 18.05 -16.49
N VAL A 26 -13.44 17.98 -15.21
CA VAL A 26 -13.33 16.75 -14.41
C VAL A 26 -14.29 15.67 -14.92
N GLN A 27 -15.53 16.03 -15.24
CA GLN A 27 -16.51 15.07 -15.74
C GLN A 27 -16.11 14.51 -17.10
N ASN A 28 -15.69 15.38 -18.03
CA ASN A 28 -15.35 14.98 -19.39
C ASN A 28 -13.94 14.40 -19.53
N CYS A 29 -13.09 14.45 -18.49
CA CYS A 29 -11.75 13.88 -18.55
C CYS A 29 -11.84 12.34 -18.70
N PRO A 30 -11.30 11.78 -19.81
CA PRO A 30 -11.46 10.35 -20.11
C PRO A 30 -10.57 9.49 -19.19
N GLY A 31 -11.09 8.34 -18.79
CA GLY A 31 -10.36 7.32 -18.03
C GLY A 31 -10.28 6.02 -18.83
N LEU A 32 -9.10 5.40 -18.90
CA LEU A 32 -8.93 4.16 -19.66
C LEU A 32 -9.77 3.01 -19.08
N GLN A 33 -9.81 2.90 -17.75
CA GLN A 33 -10.58 1.86 -17.06
C GLN A 33 -12.09 2.09 -17.20
N ASP A 34 -12.54 3.36 -17.25
CA ASP A 34 -13.94 3.72 -17.51
C ASP A 34 -14.39 3.24 -18.89
N ALA A 35 -13.66 3.63 -19.92
CA ALA A 35 -13.97 3.25 -21.30
C ALA A 35 -13.90 1.73 -21.50
N ALA A 36 -12.96 1.05 -20.84
CA ALA A 36 -12.85 -0.40 -20.91
C ALA A 36 -13.99 -1.10 -20.19
N CYS A 37 -14.45 -0.57 -19.05
CA CYS A 37 -15.58 -1.10 -18.30
C CYS A 37 -16.87 -0.92 -19.11
N GLU A 38 -17.07 0.23 -19.76
CA GLU A 38 -18.19 0.49 -20.67
C GLU A 38 -18.20 -0.49 -21.85
N ALA A 39 -17.07 -0.64 -22.56
CA ALA A 39 -16.97 -1.60 -23.65
C ALA A 39 -17.20 -3.06 -23.19
N ALA A 40 -16.84 -3.40 -21.94
CA ALA A 40 -17.14 -4.70 -21.36
C ALA A 40 -18.62 -4.85 -21.00
N ARG A 41 -19.30 -3.79 -20.52
CA ARG A 41 -20.75 -3.78 -20.29
C ARG A 41 -21.52 -3.97 -21.59
N ASP A 42 -21.14 -3.27 -22.66
CA ASP A 42 -21.75 -3.42 -23.98
C ASP A 42 -21.65 -4.87 -24.47
N LEU A 43 -20.50 -5.51 -24.24
CA LEU A 43 -20.30 -6.92 -24.56
C LEU A 43 -21.23 -7.82 -23.74
N LEU A 44 -21.37 -7.59 -22.43
CA LEU A 44 -22.28 -8.35 -21.57
C LEU A 44 -23.74 -8.14 -21.98
N GLU A 45 -24.14 -6.91 -22.30
CA GLU A 45 -25.49 -6.58 -22.75
C GLU A 45 -25.83 -7.27 -24.07
N ALA A 46 -24.92 -7.23 -25.05
CA ALA A 46 -25.07 -7.94 -26.33
C ALA A 46 -25.21 -9.47 -26.16
N LYS A 47 -24.75 -10.01 -25.02
CA LYS A 47 -24.85 -11.44 -24.65
C LYS A 47 -26.02 -11.73 -23.69
N GLY A 48 -26.85 -10.75 -23.37
CA GLY A 48 -28.00 -10.90 -22.47
C GLY A 48 -27.62 -11.06 -20.99
N LEU A 49 -26.44 -10.56 -20.59
CA LEU A 49 -25.85 -10.64 -19.25
C LEU A 49 -25.74 -9.28 -18.56
N SER A 50 -26.66 -8.35 -18.85
CA SER A 50 -26.62 -6.96 -18.37
C SER A 50 -26.68 -6.77 -16.85
N SER A 51 -27.05 -7.81 -16.09
CA SER A 51 -27.07 -7.77 -14.61
C SER A 51 -25.70 -8.02 -13.95
N LEU A 52 -24.69 -8.43 -14.72
CA LEU A 52 -23.34 -8.69 -14.21
C LEU A 52 -22.46 -7.44 -14.29
N ASP A 53 -21.66 -7.22 -13.25
CA ASP A 53 -20.64 -6.17 -13.22
C ASP A 53 -19.34 -6.68 -13.88
N PRO A 54 -18.83 -6.07 -14.97
CA PRO A 54 -17.59 -6.52 -15.63
C PRO A 54 -16.36 -6.60 -14.72
N ASP A 55 -16.29 -5.79 -13.66
CA ASP A 55 -15.19 -5.84 -12.69
C ASP A 55 -15.31 -6.98 -11.67
N GLN A 56 -16.46 -7.67 -11.65
CA GLN A 56 -16.71 -8.90 -10.89
C GLN A 56 -16.84 -10.13 -11.79
N VAL A 57 -16.58 -10.00 -13.09
CA VAL A 57 -16.48 -11.11 -14.03
C VAL A 57 -15.00 -11.35 -14.31
N TYR A 58 -14.49 -12.52 -13.93
CA TYR A 58 -13.09 -12.89 -14.03
C TYR A 58 -12.88 -13.92 -15.13
N PHE A 59 -11.93 -13.66 -16.03
CA PHE A 59 -11.36 -14.68 -16.89
C PHE A 59 -10.17 -15.34 -16.20
N HIS A 60 -10.30 -16.63 -15.92
CA HIS A 60 -9.28 -17.44 -15.26
C HIS A 60 -8.60 -18.37 -16.25
N ARG A 61 -7.32 -18.66 -16.04
CA ARG A 61 -6.59 -19.73 -16.72
C ARG A 61 -6.03 -20.76 -15.78
N PHE A 62 -6.15 -22.03 -16.17
CA PHE A 62 -5.83 -23.19 -15.36
C PHE A 62 -4.83 -24.10 -16.07
N LYS A 63 -4.08 -24.91 -15.32
CA LYS A 63 -3.17 -25.90 -15.90
C LYS A 63 -3.87 -27.23 -16.17
N THR A 64 -4.93 -27.51 -15.41
CA THR A 64 -5.70 -28.75 -15.49
C THR A 64 -7.19 -28.47 -15.57
N ALA A 65 -7.94 -29.43 -16.12
CA ALA A 65 -9.39 -29.34 -16.31
C ALA A 65 -10.02 -30.71 -16.12
N GLN A 66 -11.26 -30.74 -15.65
CA GLN A 66 -12.07 -31.95 -15.49
C GLN A 66 -13.34 -31.80 -16.31
N SER A 67 -13.77 -32.87 -16.98
CA SER A 67 -14.99 -32.84 -17.79
C SER A 67 -16.22 -32.81 -16.90
N SER A 68 -17.18 -31.93 -17.21
CA SER A 68 -18.42 -31.77 -16.45
C SER A 68 -19.60 -31.62 -17.40
N THR A 69 -20.65 -32.43 -17.22
CA THR A 69 -21.89 -32.32 -17.99
C THR A 69 -22.82 -31.22 -17.48
N ARG A 70 -22.46 -30.57 -16.36
CA ARG A 70 -23.27 -29.55 -15.68
C ARG A 70 -22.74 -28.14 -15.90
N SER A 71 -21.46 -27.98 -16.23
CA SER A 71 -20.87 -26.67 -16.53
C SER A 71 -21.20 -26.21 -17.96
N PHE A 72 -21.12 -24.90 -18.18
CA PHE A 72 -21.47 -24.24 -19.45
C PHE A 72 -20.42 -24.52 -20.53
N THR A 73 -19.14 -24.49 -20.17
CA THR A 73 -18.03 -24.80 -21.09
C THR A 73 -17.83 -26.30 -21.30
N GLY A 74 -18.47 -27.15 -20.49
CA GLY A 74 -18.22 -28.60 -20.45
C GLY A 74 -17.02 -29.00 -19.59
N TRP A 75 -16.35 -28.03 -18.96
CA TRP A 75 -15.19 -28.22 -18.08
C TRP A 75 -15.40 -27.57 -16.71
N GLU A 76 -14.79 -28.13 -15.67
CA GLU A 76 -14.72 -27.59 -14.31
C GLU A 76 -13.29 -27.69 -13.76
N HIS A 77 -12.96 -26.79 -12.83
CA HIS A 77 -11.63 -26.70 -12.21
C HIS A 77 -11.76 -26.77 -10.69
N ILE A 78 -11.83 -28.00 -10.18
CA ILE A 78 -12.02 -28.30 -8.76
C ILE A 78 -10.65 -28.33 -8.05
N ARG A 79 -10.49 -27.53 -6.98
CA ARG A 79 -9.25 -27.37 -6.19
C ARG A 79 -8.01 -26.93 -6.99
N GLU A 80 -8.19 -26.52 -8.24
CA GLU A 80 -7.14 -25.96 -9.08
C GLU A 80 -7.12 -24.43 -8.88
N LYS A 81 -5.94 -23.85 -8.71
CA LYS A 81 -5.79 -22.39 -8.63
C LYS A 81 -5.41 -21.83 -9.99
N PRO A 82 -6.06 -20.74 -10.43
CA PRO A 82 -5.70 -20.12 -11.69
C PRO A 82 -4.27 -19.59 -11.63
N TYR A 83 -3.48 -19.82 -12.67
CA TYR A 83 -2.12 -19.26 -12.78
C TYR A 83 -2.14 -17.85 -13.38
N GLU A 84 -3.27 -17.46 -13.98
CA GLU A 84 -3.56 -16.11 -14.46
C GLU A 84 -5.06 -15.84 -14.24
N SER A 85 -5.37 -14.64 -13.74
CA SER A 85 -6.72 -14.18 -13.47
C SER A 85 -6.79 -12.69 -13.79
N VAL A 86 -7.75 -12.29 -14.62
CA VAL A 86 -8.01 -10.90 -14.98
C VAL A 86 -9.52 -10.63 -15.00
N THR A 87 -9.96 -9.41 -14.69
CA THR A 87 -11.37 -9.04 -14.86
C THR A 87 -11.70 -8.86 -16.34
N LEU A 88 -12.99 -8.87 -16.71
CA LEU A 88 -13.41 -8.64 -18.08
C LEU A 88 -12.98 -7.24 -18.57
N THR A 89 -13.08 -6.22 -17.71
CA THR A 89 -12.54 -4.87 -17.96
C THR A 89 -11.05 -4.89 -18.28
N GLN A 90 -10.24 -5.59 -17.48
CA GLN A 90 -8.80 -5.72 -17.72
C GLN A 90 -8.51 -6.47 -19.03
N LEU A 91 -9.32 -7.48 -19.35
CA LEU A 91 -9.19 -8.25 -20.58
C LEU A 91 -9.51 -7.39 -21.82
N VAL A 92 -10.42 -6.40 -21.74
CA VAL A 92 -10.65 -5.42 -22.82
C VAL A 92 -9.38 -4.61 -23.12
N ILE A 93 -8.69 -4.15 -22.07
CA ILE A 93 -7.46 -3.34 -22.20
C ILE A 93 -6.31 -4.16 -22.80
N HIS A 94 -6.08 -5.35 -22.24
CA HIS A 94 -4.91 -6.16 -22.57
C HIS A 94 -5.09 -7.10 -23.76
N ARG A 95 -6.34 -7.43 -24.10
CA ARG A 95 -6.74 -8.47 -25.07
C ARG A 95 -6.28 -9.87 -24.67
N PHE A 96 -6.77 -10.87 -25.40
CA PHE A 96 -6.23 -12.23 -25.35
C PHE A 96 -4.81 -12.29 -25.94
N ARG A 97 -4.06 -13.33 -25.58
CA ARG A 97 -2.69 -13.54 -26.08
C ARG A 97 -2.74 -13.86 -27.57
N ALA A 98 -1.67 -13.53 -28.28
CA ALA A 98 -1.56 -13.89 -29.71
C ALA A 98 -1.67 -15.41 -29.94
N THR A 99 -1.25 -16.24 -28.99
CA THR A 99 -1.38 -17.72 -29.06
C THR A 99 -2.81 -18.22 -28.87
N ASP A 100 -3.67 -17.46 -28.20
CA ASP A 100 -5.07 -17.83 -28.01
C ASP A 100 -5.87 -17.67 -29.31
N GLN A 101 -5.37 -16.91 -30.26
CA GLN A 101 -5.98 -16.73 -31.57
C GLN A 101 -5.97 -18.03 -32.37
N ASP A 102 -4.85 -18.75 -32.32
CA ASP A 102 -4.67 -20.02 -33.02
C ASP A 102 -5.30 -21.19 -32.25
N ASN A 103 -5.52 -21.02 -30.94
CA ASN A 103 -6.04 -22.06 -30.04
C ASN A 103 -7.34 -21.62 -29.33
N ALA A 104 -8.21 -20.94 -30.07
CA ALA A 104 -9.46 -20.40 -29.51
C ALA A 104 -10.38 -21.50 -28.96
N ASP A 105 -10.28 -22.71 -29.51
CA ASP A 105 -10.97 -23.93 -29.05
C ASP A 105 -10.48 -24.42 -27.67
N LEU A 106 -9.23 -24.12 -27.31
CA LEU A 106 -8.66 -24.48 -26.00
C LEU A 106 -8.99 -23.47 -24.90
N LEU A 107 -9.55 -22.30 -25.23
CA LEU A 107 -9.85 -21.25 -24.25
C LEU A 107 -10.87 -21.71 -23.21
N ASP A 108 -11.86 -22.52 -23.61
CA ASP A 108 -12.90 -23.05 -22.71
C ASP A 108 -12.44 -24.31 -21.95
N LEU A 109 -11.40 -24.98 -22.44
CA LEU A 109 -10.80 -26.14 -21.78
C LEU A 109 -9.86 -25.70 -20.66
N TYR A 110 -8.96 -24.74 -20.93
CA TYR A 110 -7.96 -24.28 -19.96
C TYR A 110 -8.26 -22.89 -19.39
N GLY A 111 -9.48 -22.39 -19.60
CA GLY A 111 -9.95 -21.14 -19.05
C GLY A 111 -11.47 -21.04 -19.06
N GLY A 112 -11.97 -19.96 -18.47
CA GLY A 112 -13.40 -19.70 -18.38
C GLY A 112 -13.70 -18.41 -17.63
N PHE A 113 -14.95 -17.96 -17.75
CA PHE A 113 -15.44 -16.77 -17.05
C PHE A 113 -16.20 -17.16 -15.79
N TYR A 114 -15.90 -16.50 -14.67
CA TYR A 114 -16.47 -16.80 -13.35
C TYR A 114 -16.77 -15.53 -12.57
N THR A 115 -17.72 -15.59 -11.64
CA THR A 115 -18.04 -14.48 -10.72
C THR A 115 -17.15 -14.46 -9.47
N GLU A 116 -16.42 -15.54 -9.22
CA GLU A 116 -15.50 -15.65 -8.09
C GLU A 116 -14.05 -15.36 -8.51
N GLY A 117 -13.34 -14.57 -7.71
CA GLY A 117 -11.95 -14.21 -7.98
C GLY A 117 -10.94 -15.36 -7.77
N PRO A 118 -9.63 -15.13 -7.95
CA PRO A 118 -8.60 -16.18 -8.00
C PRO A 118 -8.40 -16.96 -6.69
N LYS A 119 -8.98 -16.49 -5.58
CA LYS A 119 -8.94 -17.17 -4.29
C LYS A 119 -9.97 -18.29 -4.17
N GLY A 120 -10.96 -18.37 -5.07
CA GLY A 120 -12.00 -19.38 -5.06
C GLY A 120 -11.46 -20.81 -5.05
N GLU A 121 -12.14 -21.70 -4.35
CA GLU A 121 -11.69 -23.10 -4.21
C GLU A 121 -12.05 -23.97 -5.41
N ASN A 122 -13.23 -23.75 -5.98
CA ASN A 122 -13.75 -24.55 -7.09
C ASN A 122 -14.38 -23.62 -8.13
N PHE A 123 -14.10 -23.87 -9.40
CA PHE A 123 -14.67 -23.14 -10.52
C PHE A 123 -15.52 -24.11 -11.33
N ASP A 124 -16.84 -24.07 -11.09
CA ASP A 124 -17.83 -25.05 -11.54
C ASP A 124 -19.13 -24.37 -11.99
N GLU A 125 -20.22 -25.13 -12.14
CA GLU A 125 -21.49 -24.57 -12.62
C GLU A 125 -22.12 -23.51 -11.70
N LYS A 126 -21.67 -23.39 -10.45
CA LYS A 126 -22.27 -22.52 -9.44
C LYS A 126 -21.80 -21.08 -9.53
N ASN A 127 -20.58 -20.86 -10.03
CA ASN A 127 -19.96 -19.55 -10.15
C ASN A 127 -19.53 -19.21 -11.59
N GLN A 128 -19.82 -20.07 -12.57
CA GLN A 128 -19.58 -19.77 -13.98
C GLN A 128 -20.43 -18.59 -14.50
N VAL A 129 -19.83 -17.82 -15.39
CA VAL A 129 -20.50 -16.84 -16.25
C VAL A 129 -20.66 -17.48 -17.62
N ARG A 130 -21.85 -17.36 -18.21
CA ARG A 130 -22.21 -18.01 -19.48
C ARG A 130 -21.63 -17.26 -20.69
N LEU A 131 -20.30 -17.23 -20.76
CA LEU A 131 -19.51 -16.67 -21.85
C LEU A 131 -18.48 -17.71 -22.31
N HIS A 132 -18.42 -17.94 -23.62
CA HIS A 132 -17.35 -18.72 -24.22
C HIS A 132 -16.14 -17.83 -24.56
N GLY A 133 -14.93 -18.33 -24.32
CA GLY A 133 -13.69 -17.61 -24.58
C GLY A 133 -13.54 -17.18 -26.04
N ASP A 134 -13.91 -18.05 -26.98
CA ASP A 134 -13.84 -17.80 -28.42
C ASP A 134 -14.82 -16.71 -28.88
N GLU A 135 -16.01 -16.62 -28.27
CA GLU A 135 -16.99 -15.58 -28.56
C GLU A 135 -16.51 -14.21 -28.11
N VAL A 136 -15.91 -14.12 -26.91
CA VAL A 136 -15.32 -12.87 -26.40
C VAL A 136 -14.10 -12.48 -27.25
N LEU A 137 -13.28 -13.46 -27.64
CA LEU A 137 -12.16 -13.27 -28.57
C LEU A 137 -12.61 -12.65 -29.91
N LYS A 138 -13.69 -13.19 -30.50
CA LYS A 138 -14.29 -12.66 -31.74
C LYS A 138 -14.82 -11.24 -31.56
N ALA A 139 -15.54 -10.97 -30.47
CA ALA A 139 -16.06 -9.63 -30.16
C ALA A 139 -14.92 -8.61 -30.02
N PHE A 140 -13.79 -9.01 -29.44
CA PHE A 140 -12.63 -8.14 -29.28
C PHE A 140 -11.95 -7.79 -30.61
N TRP A 141 -11.96 -8.67 -31.60
CA TRP A 141 -11.47 -8.36 -32.95
C TRP A 141 -12.33 -7.36 -33.69
N SER A 142 -13.66 -7.39 -33.49
CA SER A 142 -14.55 -6.38 -34.06
C SER A 142 -14.44 -5.02 -33.37
N LEU A 143 -13.99 -5.00 -32.12
CA LEU A 143 -13.84 -3.77 -31.33
C LEU A 143 -12.49 -3.09 -31.60
N ASP A 144 -12.47 -1.87 -32.16
CA ASP A 144 -11.27 -1.03 -32.18
C ASP A 144 -11.18 -0.13 -30.94
N PHE A 145 -10.98 -0.76 -29.78
CA PHE A 145 -10.93 -0.05 -28.50
C PHE A 145 -9.79 0.97 -28.46
N SER A 146 -8.63 0.63 -29.04
CA SER A 146 -7.46 1.52 -29.05
C SER A 146 -7.71 2.76 -29.89
N GLY A 147 -8.29 2.61 -31.09
CA GLY A 147 -8.66 3.74 -31.94
C GLY A 147 -9.72 4.61 -31.29
N HIS A 148 -10.76 3.99 -30.73
CA HIS A 148 -11.85 4.70 -30.05
C HIS A 148 -11.33 5.54 -28.87
N PHE A 149 -10.56 4.95 -27.95
CA PHE A 149 -10.04 5.68 -26.79
C PHE A 149 -9.08 6.80 -27.17
N THR A 150 -8.28 6.62 -28.24
CA THR A 150 -7.42 7.68 -28.79
C THR A 150 -8.23 8.84 -29.35
N ALA A 151 -9.36 8.56 -30.01
CA ALA A 151 -10.29 9.60 -30.46
C ALA A 151 -10.91 10.34 -29.28
N THR A 152 -11.37 9.63 -28.24
CA THR A 152 -11.91 10.24 -27.02
C THR A 152 -10.90 11.20 -26.35
N LEU A 153 -9.64 10.78 -26.23
CA LEU A 153 -8.56 11.65 -25.73
C LEU A 153 -8.37 12.89 -26.61
N THR A 154 -8.45 12.73 -27.92
CA THR A 154 -8.30 13.82 -28.89
C THR A 154 -9.42 14.83 -28.76
N ASP A 155 -10.67 14.37 -28.66
CA ASP A 155 -11.85 15.22 -28.50
C ASP A 155 -11.83 15.99 -27.18
N PHE A 156 -11.43 15.33 -26.08
CA PHE A 156 -11.25 15.98 -24.78
C PHE A 156 -10.23 17.13 -24.87
N TRP A 157 -9.03 16.86 -25.39
CA TRP A 157 -7.99 17.88 -25.47
C TRP A 157 -8.33 19.01 -26.45
N ASN A 158 -9.03 18.72 -27.55
CA ASN A 158 -9.52 19.75 -28.46
C ASN A 158 -10.56 20.67 -27.80
N SER A 159 -11.38 20.13 -26.89
CA SER A 159 -12.50 20.87 -26.27
C SER A 159 -12.12 21.56 -24.96
N HIS A 160 -11.16 21.02 -24.20
CA HIS A 160 -10.88 21.42 -22.82
C HIS A 160 -9.42 21.83 -22.54
N SER A 161 -8.59 21.97 -23.59
CA SER A 161 -7.16 22.36 -23.48
C SER A 161 -6.94 23.65 -22.67
N GLU A 162 -7.64 24.74 -23.01
CA GLU A 162 -7.46 26.04 -22.35
C GLU A 162 -8.05 26.07 -20.94
N ASP A 163 -9.16 25.37 -20.74
CA ASP A 163 -9.79 25.20 -19.43
C ASP A 163 -8.87 24.44 -18.47
N PHE A 164 -8.24 23.36 -18.94
CA PHE A 164 -7.24 22.61 -18.18
C PHE A 164 -6.05 23.50 -17.78
N ARG A 165 -5.50 24.26 -18.73
CA ARG A 165 -4.41 25.21 -18.45
C ARG A 165 -4.81 26.25 -17.40
N THR A 166 -6.02 26.79 -17.50
CA THR A 166 -6.58 27.78 -16.56
C THR A 166 -6.67 27.19 -15.14
N LEU A 167 -7.14 25.95 -15.01
CA LEU A 167 -7.22 25.26 -13.72
C LEU A 167 -5.83 24.90 -13.18
N ALA A 168 -4.85 24.55 -14.02
CA ALA A 168 -3.48 24.30 -13.60
C ALA A 168 -2.84 25.57 -12.99
N LYS A 169 -3.05 26.73 -13.63
CA LYS A 169 -2.62 28.03 -13.10
C LYS A 169 -3.32 28.39 -11.79
N CYS A 170 -4.63 28.11 -11.71
CA CYS A 170 -5.40 28.27 -10.48
C CYS A 170 -4.86 27.38 -9.34
N ASN A 171 -4.59 26.10 -9.61
CA ASN A 171 -4.03 25.18 -8.63
C ASN A 171 -2.68 25.67 -8.11
N PHE A 172 -1.74 26.02 -9.00
CA PHE A 172 -0.44 26.55 -8.60
C PHE A 172 -0.55 27.75 -7.65
N LEU A 173 -1.39 28.73 -7.98
CA LEU A 173 -1.63 29.89 -7.13
C LEU A 173 -2.25 29.51 -5.78
N SER A 174 -3.25 28.62 -5.79
CA SER A 174 -3.93 28.17 -4.56
C SER A 174 -2.94 27.50 -3.61
N ARG A 175 -2.08 26.62 -4.16
CA ARG A 175 -1.05 25.92 -3.40
C ARG A 175 0.04 26.87 -2.92
N ALA A 176 0.44 27.87 -3.71
CA ALA A 176 1.42 28.86 -3.30
C ALA A 176 0.92 29.70 -2.11
N VAL A 177 -0.36 30.09 -2.14
CA VAL A 177 -0.98 30.79 -1.01
C VAL A 177 -1.06 29.89 0.22
N GLN A 178 -1.49 28.64 0.06
CA GLN A 178 -1.57 27.69 1.16
C GLN A 178 -0.18 27.46 1.80
N ALA A 179 0.86 27.32 0.99
CA ALA A 179 2.22 27.15 1.47
C ALA A 179 2.75 28.42 2.18
N LEU A 180 2.35 29.62 1.75
CA LEU A 180 2.66 30.85 2.47
C LEU A 180 1.96 30.91 3.84
N ASP A 181 0.68 30.52 3.91
CA ASP A 181 -0.11 30.49 5.16
C ASP A 181 0.43 29.47 6.17
N LEU A 182 0.90 28.32 5.68
CA LEU A 182 1.54 27.26 6.47
C LEU A 182 3.02 27.53 6.79
N GLU A 183 3.54 28.73 6.47
CA GLU A 183 4.95 29.12 6.64
C GLU A 183 5.96 28.20 5.92
N GLN A 184 5.52 27.47 4.91
CA GLN A 184 6.35 26.62 4.04
C GLN A 184 7.04 27.44 2.94
N LEU A 185 6.43 28.55 2.52
CA LEU A 185 7.03 29.57 1.65
C LEU A 185 7.20 30.86 2.44
N THR A 186 8.35 31.52 2.27
CA THR A 186 8.51 32.89 2.76
C THR A 186 7.74 33.86 1.85
N ARG A 187 7.44 35.07 2.33
CA ARG A 187 6.78 36.10 1.52
C ARG A 187 7.59 36.48 0.28
N SER A 188 8.92 36.50 0.38
CA SER A 188 9.81 36.73 -0.76
C SER A 188 9.74 35.58 -1.77
N ASP A 189 9.76 34.34 -1.30
CA ASP A 189 9.69 33.16 -2.19
C ASP A 189 8.35 33.09 -2.90
N PHE A 190 7.26 33.39 -2.20
CA PHE A 190 5.92 33.49 -2.78
C PHE A 190 5.87 34.55 -3.89
N GLN A 191 6.34 35.76 -3.61
CA GLN A 191 6.33 36.86 -4.60
C GLN A 191 7.16 36.50 -5.83
N TRP A 192 8.35 35.94 -5.62
CA TRP A 192 9.23 35.51 -6.68
C TRP A 192 8.63 34.42 -7.56
N LEU A 193 8.03 33.38 -6.96
CA LEU A 193 7.33 32.31 -7.70
C LEU A 193 6.18 32.86 -8.56
N VAL A 194 5.38 33.75 -7.96
CA VAL A 194 4.25 34.36 -8.64
C VAL A 194 4.71 35.23 -9.82
N ASP A 195 5.70 36.10 -9.61
CA ASP A 195 6.22 36.97 -10.66
C ASP A 195 6.95 36.20 -11.78
N SER A 196 7.62 35.09 -11.43
CA SER A 196 8.38 34.28 -12.39
C SER A 196 7.52 33.35 -13.22
N VAL A 197 6.45 32.79 -12.66
CA VAL A 197 5.66 31.70 -13.28
C VAL A 197 4.26 32.17 -13.70
N VAL A 198 3.60 32.99 -12.89
CA VAL A 198 2.18 33.36 -13.08
C VAL A 198 2.04 34.69 -13.84
N GLY A 199 2.95 35.61 -13.58
CA GLY A 199 2.92 36.99 -14.07
C GLY A 199 2.18 37.94 -13.12
N PRO A 200 1.86 39.17 -13.57
CA PRO A 200 1.28 40.20 -12.70
C PRO A 200 -0.07 39.76 -12.12
N VAL A 201 -0.15 39.67 -10.79
CA VAL A 201 -1.35 39.27 -10.06
C VAL A 201 -2.05 40.48 -9.45
N SER A 202 -3.33 40.64 -9.75
CA SER A 202 -4.24 41.53 -9.03
C SER A 202 -5.07 40.75 -8.02
N TRP A 203 -5.29 41.32 -6.85
CA TRP A 203 -6.22 40.78 -5.85
C TRP A 203 -7.48 41.66 -5.78
N PRO A 204 -8.70 41.10 -5.87
CA PRO A 204 -9.04 39.68 -6.07
C PRO A 204 -8.63 39.14 -7.45
N VAL A 205 -8.35 37.83 -7.51
CA VAL A 205 -8.04 37.11 -8.76
C VAL A 205 -9.25 37.12 -9.68
N THR A 206 -9.02 37.25 -10.99
CA THR A 206 -10.06 37.19 -12.03
C THR A 206 -9.87 36.01 -12.96
N LEU A 207 -10.95 35.55 -13.60
CA LEU A 207 -10.88 34.48 -14.60
C LEU A 207 -9.99 34.87 -15.78
N SER A 208 -10.08 36.13 -16.24
CA SER A 208 -9.26 36.65 -17.33
C SER A 208 -7.75 36.60 -17.02
N MET A 209 -7.36 36.81 -15.76
CA MET A 209 -5.98 36.72 -15.32
C MET A 209 -5.46 35.28 -15.30
N LEU A 210 -6.31 34.34 -14.89
CA LEU A 210 -6.00 32.91 -14.95
C LEU A 210 -5.91 32.39 -16.39
N GLN A 211 -6.70 32.96 -17.31
CA GLN A 211 -6.66 32.63 -18.73
C GLN A 211 -5.49 33.29 -19.47
N ALA A 212 -4.98 34.42 -18.99
CA ALA A 212 -3.84 35.10 -19.63
C ALA A 212 -2.57 34.24 -19.61
N SER A 213 -1.85 34.21 -20.74
CA SER A 213 -0.53 33.60 -20.85
C SER A 213 0.56 34.53 -20.31
N HIS A 214 1.59 33.93 -19.72
CA HIS A 214 2.74 34.65 -19.20
C HIS A 214 4.02 33.93 -19.59
N THR A 215 4.91 34.61 -20.31
CA THR A 215 6.27 34.13 -20.55
C THR A 215 7.08 34.25 -19.26
N PRO A 216 7.72 33.16 -18.78
CA PRO A 216 8.52 33.19 -17.57
C PRO A 216 9.61 34.27 -17.58
N THR A 217 9.79 34.97 -16.46
CA THR A 217 10.78 36.06 -16.34
C THR A 217 12.10 35.63 -15.70
N GLY A 218 12.22 34.36 -15.30
CA GLY A 218 13.44 33.73 -14.77
C GLY A 218 13.63 32.29 -15.29
N ASP A 219 14.61 31.56 -14.73
CA ASP A 219 14.95 30.20 -15.15
C ASP A 219 13.93 29.18 -14.64
N VAL A 220 12.79 29.11 -15.32
CA VAL A 220 11.75 28.09 -15.11
C VAL A 220 12.03 26.93 -16.06
N CYS A 221 12.25 25.75 -15.50
CA CYS A 221 12.64 24.55 -16.22
C CYS A 221 11.71 23.38 -15.92
N ALA A 222 11.68 22.40 -16.81
CA ALA A 222 11.20 21.06 -16.46
C ALA A 222 12.21 20.37 -15.54
N PHE A 223 11.72 19.64 -14.54
CA PHE A 223 12.58 18.81 -13.70
C PHE A 223 13.00 17.55 -14.45
N ASP A 224 14.27 17.14 -14.36
CA ASP A 224 14.73 15.88 -14.97
C ASP A 224 15.69 15.09 -14.07
N VAL A 225 15.68 13.76 -14.25
CA VAL A 225 16.59 12.82 -13.58
C VAL A 225 17.23 11.92 -14.63
N ASP A 226 18.55 11.98 -14.73
CA ASP A 226 19.36 11.25 -15.70
C ASP A 226 18.88 11.45 -17.15
N GLY A 227 18.36 12.63 -17.46
CA GLY A 227 17.82 12.98 -18.77
C GLY A 227 16.36 12.56 -18.99
N HIS A 228 15.74 11.83 -18.07
CA HIS A 228 14.30 11.58 -18.07
C HIS A 228 13.57 12.82 -17.55
N VAL A 229 12.79 13.48 -18.40
CA VAL A 229 12.07 14.72 -18.06
C VAL A 229 10.74 14.36 -17.39
N ALA A 230 10.47 14.95 -16.22
CA ALA A 230 9.20 14.77 -15.53
C ALA A 230 8.06 15.47 -16.28
N THR A 231 6.87 14.89 -16.24
CA THR A 231 5.72 15.37 -17.01
C THR A 231 4.98 16.50 -16.31
N GLN A 232 5.12 16.63 -14.98
CA GLN A 232 4.31 17.53 -14.14
C GLN A 232 5.12 18.42 -13.19
N LEU A 233 6.45 18.28 -13.15
CA LEU A 233 7.31 18.98 -12.20
C LEU A 233 7.93 20.21 -12.85
N LEU A 234 7.69 21.37 -12.25
CA LEU A 234 8.38 22.61 -12.59
C LEU A 234 9.51 22.86 -11.61
N ARG A 235 10.60 23.41 -12.09
CA ARG A 235 11.75 23.83 -11.29
C ARG A 235 12.06 25.28 -11.58
N ILE A 236 12.10 26.11 -10.56
CA ILE A 236 12.39 27.53 -10.64
C ILE A 236 13.75 27.77 -10.00
N VAL A 237 14.66 28.41 -10.73
CA VAL A 237 16.04 28.65 -10.30
C VAL A 237 16.28 30.15 -10.11
N ASP A 238 16.79 30.51 -8.94
CA ASP A 238 17.24 31.86 -8.60
C ASP A 238 18.62 32.12 -9.23
N PRO A 239 18.94 33.35 -9.68
CA PRO A 239 20.30 33.79 -9.97
C PRO A 239 21.40 33.33 -9.00
N ASP A 240 21.11 33.23 -7.70
CA ASP A 240 22.08 32.78 -6.68
C ASP A 240 22.24 31.24 -6.62
N GLY A 241 21.52 30.48 -7.44
CA GLY A 241 21.60 29.02 -7.55
C GLY A 241 20.63 28.24 -6.66
N ARG A 242 19.80 28.94 -5.86
CA ARG A 242 18.71 28.39 -5.06
C ARG A 242 17.58 27.89 -5.96
N GLN A 243 16.93 26.80 -5.58
CA GLN A 243 15.97 26.09 -6.44
C GLN A 243 14.68 25.78 -5.69
N ILE A 244 13.54 25.99 -6.36
CA ILE A 244 12.22 25.59 -5.89
C ILE A 244 11.63 24.60 -6.89
N VAL A 245 11.29 23.40 -6.42
CA VAL A 245 10.58 22.39 -7.21
C VAL A 245 9.10 22.44 -6.85
N TYR A 246 8.24 22.63 -7.84
CA TYR A 246 6.79 22.55 -7.72
C TYR A 246 6.32 21.13 -8.03
N LEU A 247 5.65 20.52 -7.06
CA LEU A 247 5.08 19.17 -7.14
C LEU A 247 3.55 19.28 -7.02
N PRO A 248 2.80 19.25 -8.14
CA PRO A 248 1.38 19.57 -8.12
C PRO A 248 0.56 18.60 -7.26
N SER A 249 0.92 17.32 -7.21
CA SER A 249 0.15 16.26 -6.55
C SER A 249 0.55 15.97 -5.09
N GLU A 250 1.67 16.52 -4.62
CA GLU A 250 2.29 16.18 -3.34
C GLU A 250 1.80 17.03 -2.18
N ALA A 251 1.94 16.52 -0.95
CA ALA A 251 1.48 17.24 0.23
C ALA A 251 2.22 18.57 0.47
N ASN A 252 3.53 18.54 0.30
CA ASN A 252 4.36 19.73 0.24
C ASN A 252 4.55 20.10 -1.23
N ALA A 253 3.72 21.02 -1.72
CA ALA A 253 3.69 21.37 -3.14
C ALA A 253 4.95 22.12 -3.61
N PHE A 254 5.73 22.69 -2.69
CA PHE A 254 6.96 23.42 -2.99
C PHE A 254 8.11 22.85 -2.15
N VAL A 255 9.15 22.37 -2.81
CA VAL A 255 10.39 21.91 -2.18
C VAL A 255 11.49 22.91 -2.48
N ILE A 256 11.96 23.58 -1.43
CA ILE A 256 13.02 24.59 -1.50
C ILE A 256 14.36 23.95 -1.18
N LYS A 257 15.37 24.23 -2.00
CA LYS A 257 16.75 23.76 -1.81
C LYS A 257 17.73 24.88 -2.12
N GLU A 258 18.65 25.14 -1.20
CA GLU A 258 19.61 26.23 -1.29
C GLU A 258 20.69 25.95 -2.34
N THR A 259 21.08 24.68 -2.50
CA THR A 259 22.13 24.28 -3.45
C THR A 259 21.75 23.07 -4.28
N ALA A 260 22.49 22.85 -5.38
CA ALA A 260 22.38 21.62 -6.18
C ALA A 260 22.68 20.35 -5.36
N ALA A 261 23.53 20.46 -4.32
CA ALA A 261 23.82 19.35 -3.42
C ALA A 261 22.62 18.99 -2.54
N ASP A 262 21.90 19.99 -2.03
CA ASP A 262 20.69 19.77 -1.23
C ASP A 262 19.58 19.14 -2.08
N LEU A 263 19.46 19.57 -3.34
CA LEU A 263 18.51 18.97 -4.29
C LEU A 263 18.87 17.51 -4.60
N HIS A 264 20.16 17.22 -4.74
CA HIS A 264 20.64 15.85 -4.94
C HIS A 264 20.36 14.96 -3.74
N TRP A 265 20.62 15.45 -2.54
CA TRP A 265 20.27 14.73 -1.32
C TRP A 265 18.75 14.47 -1.23
N TRP A 266 17.93 15.46 -1.54
CA TRP A 266 16.48 15.30 -1.55
C TRP A 266 16.00 14.24 -2.54
N LEU A 267 16.60 14.16 -3.74
CA LEU A 267 16.26 13.11 -4.71
C LEU A 267 16.63 11.72 -4.18
N LEU A 268 17.81 11.58 -3.55
CA LEU A 268 18.22 10.32 -2.90
C LEU A 268 17.21 9.90 -1.81
N GLU A 269 16.68 10.84 -1.04
CA GLU A 269 15.63 10.57 -0.05
C GLU A 269 14.33 10.09 -0.68
N GLN A 270 13.93 10.63 -1.84
CA GLN A 270 12.75 10.14 -2.57
C GLN A 270 12.96 8.72 -3.08
N MET A 271 14.16 8.42 -3.57
CA MET A 271 14.46 7.14 -4.24
C MET A 271 14.76 5.99 -3.27
N ASN A 272 15.13 6.28 -2.02
CA ASN A 272 15.54 5.27 -1.02
C ASN A 272 14.35 4.54 -0.37
N ASP A 273 13.19 5.19 -0.23
CA ASP A 273 11.97 4.57 0.30
C ASP A 273 11.09 4.01 -0.81
N GLY A 274 10.60 2.77 -0.67
CA GLY A 274 9.83 2.12 -1.74
C GLY A 274 8.52 2.84 -2.10
N LYS A 275 7.84 3.43 -1.12
CA LYS A 275 6.57 4.13 -1.32
C LYS A 275 6.81 5.53 -1.89
N ARG A 276 7.78 6.27 -1.35
CA ARG A 276 8.17 7.59 -1.90
C ARG A 276 8.72 7.46 -3.31
N ARG A 277 9.52 6.43 -3.58
CA ARG A 277 10.03 6.17 -4.93
C ARG A 277 8.88 5.92 -5.89
N GLN A 278 7.90 5.10 -5.52
CA GLN A 278 6.74 4.86 -6.38
C GLN A 278 5.98 6.16 -6.67
N ALA A 279 5.66 6.96 -5.65
CA ALA A 279 4.98 8.24 -5.83
C ALA A 279 5.80 9.24 -6.66
N PHE A 280 7.11 9.30 -6.44
CA PHE A 280 8.02 10.16 -7.21
C PHE A 280 8.10 9.74 -8.68
N MET A 281 8.14 8.43 -8.94
CA MET A 281 8.14 7.89 -10.29
C MET A 281 6.83 8.17 -11.03
N ASP A 282 5.72 8.43 -10.33
CA ASP A 282 4.43 8.76 -10.93
C ASP A 282 4.44 10.11 -11.69
N HIS A 283 5.44 10.96 -11.43
CA HIS A 283 5.66 12.22 -12.14
C HIS A 283 6.39 12.06 -13.49
N PHE A 284 6.75 10.84 -13.88
CA PHE A 284 7.42 10.54 -15.16
C PHE A 284 6.49 9.75 -16.08
N ALA A 285 6.70 9.90 -17.40
CA ALA A 285 5.98 9.13 -18.40
C ALA A 285 6.19 7.62 -18.20
N LEU A 286 5.20 6.79 -18.55
CA LEU A 286 5.24 5.35 -18.27
C LEU A 286 6.48 4.64 -18.85
N ALA A 287 6.93 5.01 -20.05
CA ALA A 287 8.13 4.44 -20.65
C ALA A 287 9.38 4.75 -19.82
N ASP A 288 9.53 6.01 -19.39
CA ASP A 288 10.64 6.44 -18.54
C ASP A 288 10.57 5.76 -17.17
N ARG A 289 9.39 5.71 -16.56
CA ARG A 289 9.13 5.00 -15.30
C ARG A 289 9.54 3.53 -15.38
N GLN A 290 9.15 2.83 -16.46
CA GLN A 290 9.53 1.43 -16.67
C GLN A 290 11.04 1.28 -16.81
N HIS A 291 11.67 2.09 -17.65
CA HIS A 291 13.11 2.08 -17.86
C HIS A 291 13.89 2.38 -16.56
N MET A 292 13.48 3.39 -15.81
CA MET A 292 14.08 3.76 -14.51
C MET A 292 13.84 2.68 -13.45
N THR A 293 12.71 1.98 -13.49
CA THR A 293 12.40 0.90 -12.54
C THR A 293 13.19 -0.37 -12.83
N GLU A 294 13.31 -0.77 -14.11
CA GLU A 294 14.13 -1.90 -14.54
C GLU A 294 15.60 -1.70 -14.19
N ASN A 295 16.09 -0.46 -14.32
CA ASN A 295 17.48 -0.08 -14.04
C ASN A 295 17.66 0.61 -12.68
N VAL A 296 16.72 0.44 -11.73
CA VAL A 296 16.70 1.23 -10.49
C VAL A 296 17.97 1.06 -9.65
N THR A 297 18.54 -0.14 -9.62
CA THR A 297 19.79 -0.40 -8.88
C THR A 297 20.98 0.34 -9.48
N ASP A 298 21.08 0.37 -10.81
CA ASP A 298 22.13 1.13 -11.51
C ASP A 298 21.95 2.64 -11.30
N LEU A 299 20.73 3.15 -11.52
CA LEU A 299 20.41 4.56 -11.30
C LEU A 299 20.74 4.99 -9.87
N MET A 300 20.38 4.19 -8.86
CA MET A 300 20.71 4.46 -7.46
C MET A 300 22.22 4.49 -7.20
N ASN A 301 22.97 3.53 -7.76
CA ASN A 301 24.42 3.50 -7.61
C ASN A 301 25.07 4.75 -8.23
N ARG A 302 24.60 5.19 -9.41
CA ARG A 302 25.11 6.38 -10.08
C ARG A 302 24.76 7.66 -9.31
N LEU A 303 23.54 7.79 -8.80
CA LEU A 303 23.14 8.92 -7.94
C LEU A 303 24.01 8.99 -6.67
N VAL A 304 24.24 7.87 -5.99
CA VAL A 304 25.08 7.84 -4.77
C VAL A 304 26.57 8.13 -5.08
N ASP A 305 27.14 7.57 -6.15
CA ASP A 305 28.53 7.81 -6.55
C ASP A 305 28.77 9.27 -6.95
N THR A 306 27.87 9.85 -7.76
CA THR A 306 27.98 11.25 -8.18
C THR A 306 27.81 12.20 -6.99
N TRP A 307 26.85 11.95 -6.10
CA TRP A 307 26.72 12.72 -4.86
C TRP A 307 28.00 12.67 -4.01
N GLY A 308 28.60 11.49 -3.85
CA GLY A 308 29.85 11.32 -3.08
C GLY A 308 31.06 12.05 -3.66
N ARG A 309 31.02 12.43 -4.94
CA ARG A 309 32.06 13.22 -5.63
C ARG A 309 31.72 14.71 -5.74
N ALA A 310 30.63 15.15 -5.10
CA ALA A 310 30.05 16.48 -5.27
C ALA A 310 29.72 16.80 -6.74
N ASP A 311 29.33 15.77 -7.49
CA ASP A 311 28.88 15.87 -8.87
C ASP A 311 27.34 15.73 -8.89
N HIS A 312 26.66 16.74 -9.44
CA HIS A 312 25.20 16.82 -9.42
C HIS A 312 24.60 16.78 -10.84
N HIS A 313 25.39 16.42 -11.86
CA HIS A 313 24.96 16.47 -13.27
C HIS A 313 23.83 15.49 -13.64
N LEU A 314 23.58 14.46 -12.82
CA LEU A 314 22.48 13.52 -13.05
C LEU A 314 21.11 14.12 -12.73
N ILE A 315 21.05 15.29 -12.11
CA ILE A 315 19.79 15.99 -11.84
C ILE A 315 19.77 17.23 -12.71
N ASN A 316 18.70 17.39 -13.47
CA ASN A 316 18.58 18.43 -14.48
C ASN A 316 19.69 18.31 -15.56
N ARG A 317 19.95 17.09 -16.03
CA ARG A 317 20.94 16.80 -17.07
C ARG A 317 20.53 17.39 -18.43
N THR A 318 19.26 17.29 -18.77
CA THR A 318 18.68 17.90 -19.97
C THR A 318 18.49 19.40 -19.75
N ASN A 319 18.10 19.79 -18.53
CA ASN A 319 17.93 21.18 -18.10
C ASN A 319 17.02 21.98 -19.04
N LEU A 320 15.85 21.43 -19.37
CA LEU A 320 14.93 22.03 -20.33
C LEU A 320 14.32 23.32 -19.78
N VAL A 321 14.78 24.48 -20.26
CA VAL A 321 14.25 25.80 -19.93
C VAL A 321 12.95 26.06 -20.71
N LEU A 322 11.92 26.57 -20.03
CA LEU A 322 10.63 26.87 -20.61
C LEU A 322 10.60 28.32 -21.12
N THR A 323 10.51 28.48 -22.44
CA THR A 323 10.46 29.79 -23.10
C THR A 323 9.04 30.33 -23.31
N ASP A 324 8.04 29.45 -23.18
CA ASP A 324 6.63 29.76 -23.27
C ASP A 324 5.96 29.66 -21.89
N ASP A 325 4.66 29.97 -21.83
CA ASP A 325 3.88 29.89 -20.60
C ASP A 325 3.96 28.51 -19.92
N ALA A 326 4.41 28.50 -18.65
CA ALA A 326 4.70 27.28 -17.90
C ALA A 326 3.46 26.36 -17.75
N PHE A 327 2.26 26.94 -17.70
CA PHE A 327 1.01 26.19 -17.60
C PHE A 327 0.59 25.59 -18.95
N SER A 328 0.95 26.22 -20.06
CA SER A 328 0.82 25.66 -21.40
C SER A 328 1.74 24.45 -21.56
N TRP A 329 2.98 24.55 -21.06
CA TRP A 329 3.89 23.40 -21.02
C TRP A 329 3.35 22.26 -20.14
N LEU A 330 2.85 22.55 -18.93
CA LEU A 330 2.22 21.53 -18.08
C LEU A 330 1.05 20.84 -18.77
N ARG A 331 0.19 21.61 -19.45
CA ARG A 331 -0.92 21.08 -20.26
C ARG A 331 -0.40 20.16 -21.38
N ASP A 332 0.54 20.63 -22.19
CA ASP A 332 1.01 19.91 -23.38
C ASP A 332 1.81 18.66 -23.01
N SER A 333 2.64 18.75 -21.97
CA SER A 333 3.37 17.62 -21.39
C SER A 333 2.41 16.56 -20.84
N THR A 334 1.37 16.97 -20.09
CA THR A 334 0.33 16.06 -19.57
C THR A 334 -0.45 15.40 -20.71
N ARG A 335 -0.84 16.17 -21.73
CA ARG A 335 -1.49 15.65 -22.94
C ARG A 335 -0.63 14.59 -23.61
N GLN A 336 0.63 14.91 -23.89
CA GLN A 336 1.56 14.00 -24.54
C GLN A 336 1.75 12.71 -23.74
N ALA A 337 1.88 12.84 -22.42
CA ALA A 337 2.02 11.70 -21.53
C ALA A 337 0.76 10.81 -21.52
N MET A 338 -0.46 11.37 -21.51
CA MET A 338 -1.70 10.58 -21.63
C MET A 338 -1.76 9.76 -22.93
N PHE A 339 -1.39 10.36 -24.07
CA PHE A 339 -1.35 9.67 -25.37
C PHE A 339 -0.27 8.58 -25.42
N ALA A 340 0.94 8.89 -24.94
CA ALA A 340 2.04 7.93 -24.90
C ALA A 340 1.71 6.74 -24.00
N GLU A 341 1.09 6.99 -22.85
CA GLU A 341 0.70 5.96 -21.90
C GLU A 341 -0.44 5.10 -22.44
N ALA A 342 -1.45 5.70 -23.08
CA ALA A 342 -2.50 4.96 -23.78
C ALA A 342 -1.89 4.02 -24.84
N HIS A 343 -0.95 4.50 -25.64
CA HIS A 343 -0.30 3.71 -26.69
C HIS A 343 0.53 2.53 -26.15
N LEU A 344 1.20 2.71 -25.00
CA LEU A 344 2.01 1.65 -24.37
C LEU A 344 1.16 0.57 -23.68
N SER A 345 -0.03 0.95 -23.24
CA SER A 345 -0.91 0.13 -22.40
C SER A 345 -1.95 -0.64 -23.20
N LEU A 346 -2.43 -0.05 -24.28
CA LEU A 346 -3.43 -0.63 -25.16
C LEU A 346 -2.76 -1.54 -26.19
N THR A 347 -3.35 -2.72 -26.42
CA THR A 347 -2.96 -3.58 -27.53
C THR A 347 -3.93 -3.38 -28.70
N SER A 348 -3.42 -2.87 -29.82
CA SER A 348 -4.24 -2.67 -31.03
C SER A 348 -4.38 -3.94 -31.87
N ASN A 349 -5.43 -4.00 -32.69
CA ASN A 349 -5.60 -5.08 -33.67
C ASN A 349 -4.45 -5.11 -34.69
N GLY A 350 -3.84 -3.95 -34.99
CA GLY A 350 -2.64 -3.87 -35.82
C GLY A 350 -1.41 -4.53 -35.17
N ASP A 351 -1.22 -4.35 -33.86
CA ASP A 351 -0.10 -4.97 -33.13
C ASP A 351 -0.26 -6.49 -33.02
N LEU A 352 -1.48 -6.98 -32.82
CA LEU A 352 -1.78 -8.42 -32.86
C LEU A 352 -1.52 -9.00 -34.24
N ARG A 353 -1.95 -8.34 -35.32
CA ARG A 353 -1.67 -8.77 -36.70
C ARG A 353 -0.16 -8.81 -36.98
N LYS A 354 0.60 -7.80 -36.56
CA LYS A 354 2.08 -7.79 -36.68
C LYS A 354 2.72 -8.95 -35.91
N LYS A 355 2.27 -9.24 -34.69
CA LYS A 355 2.77 -10.36 -33.86
C LYS A 355 2.46 -11.74 -34.47
N LEU A 356 1.27 -11.91 -35.03
CA LEU A 356 0.89 -13.12 -35.78
C LEU A 356 1.75 -13.26 -37.06
N TRP A 357 2.06 -12.16 -37.73
CA TRP A 357 2.83 -12.15 -38.98
C TRP A 357 4.35 -12.38 -38.80
N ILE A 358 4.93 -11.95 -37.67
CA ILE A 358 6.37 -12.13 -37.34
C ILE A 358 6.68 -13.55 -36.82
N GLY A 359 5.66 -14.35 -36.47
CA GLY A 359 5.84 -15.75 -36.11
C GLY A 359 6.65 -15.94 -34.82
N TYR A 360 6.06 -15.58 -33.68
CA TYR A 360 6.44 -15.94 -32.29
C TYR A 360 7.93 -15.91 -31.88
N LEU A 361 8.83 -15.25 -32.61
CA LEU A 361 10.19 -14.99 -32.15
C LEU A 361 10.21 -13.69 -31.33
N SER A 362 10.20 -13.88 -30.01
CA SER A 362 10.24 -12.89 -28.93
C SER A 362 8.91 -12.21 -28.57
N ALA A 363 8.15 -12.85 -27.68
CA ALA A 363 7.23 -12.14 -26.80
C ALA A 363 7.09 -12.93 -25.50
N GLY A 364 8.14 -12.87 -24.67
CA GLY A 364 8.01 -13.18 -23.26
C GLY A 364 6.87 -12.34 -22.67
N LEU A 365 6.05 -12.98 -21.83
CA LEU A 365 5.01 -12.36 -21.01
C LEU A 365 5.49 -10.97 -20.55
N LYS A 366 4.84 -9.89 -20.99
CA LYS A 366 4.94 -8.62 -20.25
C LYS A 366 4.44 -8.96 -18.86
N VAL A 367 5.37 -9.03 -17.89
CA VAL A 367 5.03 -9.18 -16.49
C VAL A 367 4.13 -7.98 -16.15
N PHE A 368 2.88 -8.27 -15.80
CA PHE A 368 1.86 -7.25 -15.62
C PHE A 368 2.20 -6.42 -14.38
N GLY A 369 2.78 -5.24 -14.60
CA GLY A 369 2.93 -4.21 -13.58
C GLY A 369 1.58 -3.64 -13.15
N PRO A 370 1.52 -2.84 -12.07
CA PRO A 370 0.30 -2.13 -11.68
C PRO A 370 -0.22 -1.33 -12.89
N MET A 371 -1.51 -1.45 -13.17
CA MET A 371 -2.14 -0.93 -14.39
C MET A 371 -1.71 0.51 -14.70
N ALA A 372 -1.53 0.78 -15.99
CA ALA A 372 -1.19 2.11 -16.45
C ALA A 372 -2.23 3.15 -16.01
N THR A 373 -1.73 4.27 -15.51
CA THR A 373 -2.47 5.43 -15.01
C THR A 373 -2.93 6.33 -16.16
N VAL A 374 -3.59 5.75 -17.16
CA VAL A 374 -4.00 6.49 -18.36
C VAL A 374 -5.29 7.28 -18.10
N GLY A 375 -5.29 8.55 -18.49
CA GLY A 375 -6.47 9.39 -18.45
C GLY A 375 -6.46 10.39 -17.29
N TRP A 376 -7.61 10.55 -16.65
CA TRP A 376 -7.80 11.44 -15.51
C TRP A 376 -6.82 11.21 -14.33
N PRO A 377 -6.30 9.99 -14.02
CA PRO A 377 -5.33 9.82 -12.93
C PRO A 377 -4.01 10.57 -13.16
N LEU A 378 -3.61 10.76 -14.43
CA LEU A 378 -2.44 11.55 -14.81
C LEU A 378 -2.78 13.05 -14.91
N ALA A 379 -3.96 13.38 -15.47
CA ALA A 379 -4.30 14.76 -15.78
C ALA A 379 -4.78 15.57 -14.56
N LEU A 380 -5.64 14.98 -13.73
CA LEU A 380 -6.32 15.71 -12.68
C LEU A 380 -5.39 16.23 -11.55
N PRO A 381 -4.27 15.57 -11.18
CA PRO A 381 -3.39 16.10 -10.15
C PRO A 381 -2.80 17.48 -10.50
N VAL A 382 -2.53 17.74 -11.77
CA VAL A 382 -2.02 19.03 -12.27
C VAL A 382 -3.00 20.17 -11.99
N ILE A 383 -4.30 19.90 -12.05
CA ILE A 383 -5.37 20.90 -11.87
C ILE A 383 -5.97 20.94 -10.45
N GLY A 384 -5.42 20.18 -9.50
CA GLY A 384 -5.79 20.27 -8.08
C GLY A 384 -6.30 18.98 -7.43
N ALA A 385 -6.20 17.82 -8.09
CA ALA A 385 -6.44 16.52 -7.48
C ALA A 385 -5.26 16.05 -6.61
N THR A 386 -4.95 16.78 -5.54
CA THR A 386 -3.76 16.52 -4.72
C THR A 386 -4.09 15.73 -3.46
N VAL A 387 -3.11 14.98 -2.94
CA VAL A 387 -3.24 14.18 -1.70
C VAL A 387 -3.39 15.06 -0.44
N ALA A 388 -3.28 16.39 -0.54
CA ALA A 388 -3.22 17.27 0.64
C ALA A 388 -4.14 18.51 0.63
N SER A 389 -5.27 18.46 -0.06
CA SER A 389 -6.30 19.50 0.05
C SER A 389 -7.55 18.97 0.74
N MET A 390 -7.67 19.29 2.03
CA MET A 390 -8.90 19.37 2.84
C MET A 390 -9.74 18.08 3.01
N GLY A 391 -9.32 17.26 3.99
CA GLY A 391 -10.14 16.60 5.03
C GLY A 391 -11.24 15.57 4.69
N LEU A 392 -12.03 15.77 3.63
CA LEU A 392 -13.22 14.96 3.36
C LEU A 392 -13.25 14.36 1.94
N ASN A 393 -12.61 15.02 0.96
CA ASN A 393 -12.68 14.61 -0.46
C ASN A 393 -11.47 13.76 -0.93
N ILE A 394 -10.44 13.60 -0.07
CA ILE A 394 -9.14 12.98 -0.40
C ILE A 394 -9.23 11.45 -0.48
N ASP A 395 -9.86 10.83 0.53
CA ASP A 395 -10.07 9.37 0.55
C ASP A 395 -10.98 8.95 -0.60
N GLN A 396 -11.94 9.79 -0.96
CA GLN A 396 -12.83 9.53 -2.08
C GLN A 396 -12.11 9.65 -3.44
N ALA A 397 -11.24 10.66 -3.62
CA ALA A 397 -10.46 10.83 -4.85
C ALA A 397 -9.46 9.69 -5.11
N GLN A 398 -8.87 9.14 -4.05
CA GLN A 398 -7.82 8.09 -4.15
C GLN A 398 -8.35 6.66 -3.94
N ASN A 399 -9.26 6.47 -2.98
CA ASN A 399 -9.80 5.17 -2.54
C ASN A 399 -11.31 5.00 -2.82
N GLY A 400 -11.93 5.93 -3.55
CA GLY A 400 -13.32 5.81 -3.99
C GLY A 400 -13.54 4.46 -4.68
N LYS A 401 -14.58 3.75 -4.24
CA LYS A 401 -14.91 2.40 -4.72
C LYS A 401 -15.43 2.43 -6.15
N SER A 402 -15.97 3.57 -6.58
CA SER A 402 -16.41 3.82 -7.94
C SER A 402 -15.66 4.99 -8.59
N ASN A 403 -15.65 5.03 -9.91
CA ASN A 403 -15.00 6.11 -10.67
C ASN A 403 -15.74 7.44 -10.47
N ALA A 404 -17.06 7.40 -10.29
CA ALA A 404 -17.86 8.56 -9.93
C ALA A 404 -17.46 9.13 -8.56
N GLU A 405 -17.23 8.27 -7.56
CA GLU A 405 -16.71 8.68 -6.25
C GLU A 405 -15.33 9.34 -6.40
N ARG A 406 -14.43 8.74 -7.19
CA ARG A 406 -13.08 9.29 -7.42
C ARG A 406 -13.13 10.67 -8.09
N LYS A 407 -13.91 10.83 -9.18
CA LYS A 407 -14.11 12.12 -9.85
C LYS A 407 -14.78 13.17 -8.94
N ALA A 408 -15.73 12.77 -8.09
CA ALA A 408 -16.38 13.67 -7.14
C ALA A 408 -15.40 14.18 -6.07
N GLY A 409 -14.54 13.30 -5.54
CA GLY A 409 -13.48 13.68 -4.61
C GLY A 409 -12.48 14.67 -5.22
N VAL A 410 -12.08 14.42 -6.48
CA VAL A 410 -11.22 15.35 -7.22
C VAL A 410 -11.88 16.71 -7.41
N LEU A 411 -13.13 16.72 -7.88
CA LEU A 411 -13.88 17.96 -8.07
C LEU A 411 -13.97 18.76 -6.77
N GLY A 412 -14.28 18.09 -5.65
CA GLY A 412 -14.31 18.71 -4.33
C GLY A 412 -12.99 19.39 -3.95
N ALA A 413 -11.84 18.75 -4.21
CA ALA A 413 -10.52 19.32 -3.95
C ALA A 413 -10.24 20.59 -4.77
N ILE A 414 -10.57 20.57 -6.07
CA ILE A 414 -10.42 21.74 -6.96
C ILE A 414 -11.32 22.88 -6.50
N LEU A 415 -12.58 22.60 -6.15
CA LEU A 415 -13.53 23.60 -5.67
C LEU A 415 -13.06 24.24 -4.35
N SER A 416 -12.49 23.47 -3.43
CA SER A 416 -11.87 24.01 -2.21
C SER A 416 -10.70 24.94 -2.54
N GLY A 417 -9.85 24.58 -3.51
CA GLY A 417 -8.74 25.42 -3.97
C GLY A 417 -9.21 26.75 -4.58
N ILE A 418 -10.29 26.71 -5.38
CA ILE A 418 -10.95 27.90 -5.94
C ILE A 418 -11.52 28.76 -4.80
N ASN A 419 -12.20 28.15 -3.83
CA ASN A 419 -12.77 28.86 -2.69
C ASN A 419 -11.70 29.57 -1.86
N LEU A 420 -10.59 28.91 -1.58
CA LEU A 420 -9.45 29.52 -0.87
C LEU A 420 -8.98 30.79 -1.58
N LEU A 421 -8.71 30.69 -2.89
CA LEU A 421 -8.20 31.82 -3.67
C LEU A 421 -9.16 33.02 -3.71
N PHE A 422 -10.45 32.79 -3.91
CA PHE A 422 -11.43 33.88 -4.05
C PHE A 422 -11.85 34.49 -2.71
N ASN A 423 -11.63 33.81 -1.58
CA ASN A 423 -11.96 34.31 -0.25
C ASN A 423 -10.78 35.01 0.46
N LEU A 424 -9.56 34.99 -0.10
CA LEU A 424 -8.36 35.64 0.47
C LEU A 424 -8.53 37.11 0.87
N PRO A 425 -9.20 37.99 0.08
CA PRO A 425 -9.37 39.39 0.46
C PRO A 425 -10.21 39.59 1.73
N LEU A 426 -11.08 38.63 2.08
CA LEU A 426 -11.83 38.61 3.34
C LEU A 426 -10.94 38.16 4.51
N LEU A 427 -9.96 37.29 4.25
CA LEU A 427 -9.05 36.71 5.25
C LEU A 427 -7.93 37.66 5.68
N ILE A 428 -7.50 38.59 4.83
CA ILE A 428 -6.45 39.59 5.14
C ILE A 428 -6.95 40.64 6.18
N GLY A 429 -8.24 40.66 6.54
CA GLY A 429 -8.87 41.63 7.44
C GLY A 429 -9.06 41.22 8.92
N THR A 430 -8.96 39.94 9.29
CA THR A 430 -9.25 39.46 10.67
C THR A 430 -8.50 38.15 10.94
N GLY A 431 -8.17 37.87 12.21
CA GLY A 431 -7.33 36.75 12.70
C GLY A 431 -7.79 35.30 12.40
N PRO A 432 -7.37 34.30 13.19
CA PRO A 432 -7.13 32.93 12.73
C PRO A 432 -8.36 32.22 12.13
N ILE A 433 -8.06 31.44 11.09
CA ILE A 433 -8.88 31.08 9.91
C ILE A 433 -9.99 30.02 10.17
N LEU A 434 -10.17 29.54 11.39
CA LEU A 434 -10.87 28.27 11.64
C LEU A 434 -12.38 28.32 11.93
N GLU A 435 -13.04 29.48 11.91
CA GLU A 435 -14.44 29.58 12.38
C GLU A 435 -15.55 29.74 11.31
N ILE A 436 -15.24 29.84 10.00
CA ILE A 436 -16.26 30.17 8.97
C ILE A 436 -16.72 28.96 8.10
N GLY A 437 -16.20 27.75 8.33
CA GLY A 437 -16.42 26.59 7.44
C GLY A 437 -17.88 26.11 7.32
N ALA A 438 -18.66 26.12 8.40
CA ALA A 438 -19.96 25.43 8.44
C ALA A 438 -21.10 26.16 7.71
N GLU A 439 -21.08 27.49 7.64
CA GLU A 439 -22.13 28.28 6.96
C GLU A 439 -21.91 28.38 5.45
N VAL A 440 -20.65 28.28 5.00
CA VAL A 440 -20.28 28.27 3.58
C VAL A 440 -20.62 26.92 2.93
N GLU A 441 -20.35 25.80 3.61
CA GLU A 441 -20.65 24.45 3.11
C GLU A 441 -22.16 24.22 2.88
N ALA A 442 -23.02 24.78 3.74
CA ALA A 442 -24.48 24.64 3.62
C ALA A 442 -25.08 25.45 2.45
N ALA A 443 -24.54 26.64 2.17
CA ALA A 443 -24.95 27.43 1.01
C ALA A 443 -24.41 26.82 -0.30
N GLU A 444 -23.23 26.20 -0.27
CA GLU A 444 -22.60 25.56 -1.42
C GLU A 444 -23.25 24.23 -1.82
N ALA A 445 -23.74 23.44 -0.88
CA ALA A 445 -24.51 22.23 -1.18
C ALA A 445 -25.84 22.53 -1.89
N ALA A 446 -26.47 23.67 -1.56
CA ALA A 446 -27.70 24.14 -2.21
C ALA A 446 -27.43 24.66 -3.64
N GLU A 447 -26.36 25.42 -3.84
CA GLU A 447 -25.95 25.91 -5.17
C GLU A 447 -25.58 24.74 -6.11
N MET A 448 -24.93 23.69 -5.58
CA MET A 448 -24.53 22.51 -6.35
C MET A 448 -25.71 21.62 -6.79
N ALA A 449 -26.78 21.53 -6.00
CA ALA A 449 -27.99 20.80 -6.38
C ALA A 449 -28.68 21.46 -7.59
N GLU A 450 -28.69 22.80 -7.62
CA GLU A 450 -29.26 23.60 -8.70
C GLU A 450 -28.51 23.42 -10.03
N TYR A 451 -27.17 23.25 -10.00
CA TYR A 451 -26.37 22.98 -11.20
C TYR A 451 -26.54 21.54 -11.74
N SER A 452 -26.77 20.55 -10.88
CA SER A 452 -27.05 19.17 -11.31
C SER A 452 -28.43 19.02 -11.95
N GLU A 453 -29.43 19.80 -11.53
CA GLU A 453 -30.78 19.80 -12.12
C GLU A 453 -30.84 20.62 -13.42
N ALA A 454 -30.10 21.73 -13.54
CA ALA A 454 -30.18 22.60 -14.72
C ALA A 454 -29.55 22.03 -16.01
N LEU A 455 -28.75 20.97 -15.92
CA LEU A 455 -28.01 20.38 -17.04
C LEU A 455 -28.45 18.95 -17.41
N ASN A 456 -29.38 18.36 -16.65
CA ASN A 456 -30.05 17.10 -16.97
C ASN A 456 -31.57 17.35 -17.13
N PRO A 457 -32.09 17.62 -18.34
CA PRO A 457 -33.52 17.51 -18.56
C PRO A 457 -33.87 16.01 -18.68
N ASP A 458 -34.63 15.50 -17.71
CA ASP A 458 -35.18 14.15 -17.74
C ASP A 458 -36.02 13.88 -19.00
N ALA A 459 -35.85 12.65 -19.50
CA ALA A 459 -36.70 11.87 -20.39
C ALA A 459 -38.03 12.47 -20.88
N GLU A 460 -38.12 12.77 -22.17
CA GLU A 460 -39.36 12.65 -22.94
C GLU A 460 -39.15 11.89 -24.27
N ALA A 461 -39.73 10.69 -24.30
CA ALA A 461 -40.45 10.01 -25.39
C ALA A 461 -39.83 9.82 -26.80
N ASP A 462 -39.66 8.53 -27.13
CA ASP A 462 -39.72 7.86 -28.45
C ASP A 462 -40.24 8.64 -29.66
N THR A 463 -39.43 8.72 -30.73
CA THR A 463 -39.79 8.17 -32.07
C THR A 463 -38.54 8.06 -32.98
N PRO A 464 -38.45 7.03 -33.86
CA PRO A 464 -37.21 6.62 -34.50
C PRO A 464 -36.98 7.28 -35.86
N LEU A 465 -35.74 7.63 -36.19
CA LEU A 465 -35.35 7.99 -37.55
C LEU A 465 -34.10 7.24 -38.03
N GLN A 466 -34.24 6.78 -39.27
CA GLN A 466 -33.41 5.87 -40.03
C GLN A 466 -32.01 6.42 -40.32
N ILE A 467 -30.99 5.57 -40.18
CA ILE A 467 -29.66 5.84 -40.72
C ILE A 467 -29.62 5.35 -42.17
N MET A 468 -29.60 6.31 -43.10
CA MET A 468 -29.19 6.11 -44.49
C MET A 468 -27.68 6.31 -44.59
N VAL A 469 -27.00 5.36 -45.23
CA VAL A 469 -25.61 5.45 -45.69
C VAL A 469 -25.53 6.41 -46.89
N PRO A 470 -24.45 7.20 -47.01
CA PRO A 470 -23.95 7.56 -48.33
C PRO A 470 -22.50 7.09 -48.58
N ASP A 471 -22.32 6.60 -49.81
CA ASP A 471 -21.10 6.08 -50.45
C ASP A 471 -19.98 7.11 -50.70
N ASP A 472 -18.80 6.53 -50.97
CA ASP A 472 -17.50 7.05 -51.43
C ASP A 472 -17.48 8.29 -52.36
N VAL A 473 -16.46 9.15 -52.17
CA VAL A 473 -15.74 9.82 -53.28
C VAL A 473 -14.26 10.17 -52.97
N ASP A 474 -13.38 9.39 -53.61
CA ASP A 474 -12.08 9.64 -54.28
C ASP A 474 -11.11 10.82 -53.96
N VAL A 475 -9.92 10.44 -53.46
CA VAL A 475 -8.51 10.70 -53.86
C VAL A 475 -8.07 12.04 -54.51
N THR A 476 -6.99 12.66 -53.99
CA THR A 476 -5.67 12.93 -54.66
C THR A 476 -4.80 13.95 -53.92
N VAL A 477 -3.47 13.69 -53.76
CA VAL A 477 -2.32 14.56 -54.18
C VAL A 477 -0.98 13.76 -54.07
N PRO A 478 0.16 14.18 -54.70
CA PRO A 478 0.99 13.32 -55.57
C PRO A 478 2.46 13.13 -55.11
N ASN A 479 3.16 12.30 -55.88
CA ASN A 479 4.58 11.90 -55.84
C ASN A 479 5.64 13.03 -55.74
N LEU A 480 6.78 12.72 -55.10
CA LEU A 480 8.13 13.10 -55.56
C LEU A 480 9.14 11.99 -55.24
N ASP A 481 9.97 11.70 -56.25
CA ASP A 481 10.86 10.55 -56.47
C ASP A 481 12.17 10.49 -55.66
N GLU A 482 12.73 9.28 -55.74
CA GLU A 482 13.97 8.69 -55.23
C GLU A 482 15.30 9.44 -55.43
N THR A 483 16.25 9.17 -54.53
CA THR A 483 17.68 8.99 -54.89
C THR A 483 18.35 7.86 -54.07
N VAL A 484 18.57 6.73 -54.76
CA VAL A 484 19.70 5.76 -54.78
C VAL A 484 20.67 5.66 -53.59
N LEU A 485 20.86 4.44 -53.06
CA LEU A 485 22.16 3.81 -52.75
C LEU A 485 22.09 2.25 -52.82
N ILE A 486 23.05 1.61 -53.51
CA ILE A 486 23.29 0.15 -53.69
C ILE A 486 24.73 -0.17 -53.17
N PRO A 487 25.27 -1.41 -53.00
CA PRO A 487 24.87 -2.72 -52.41
C PRO A 487 25.87 -3.25 -51.32
N ALA A 488 25.65 -4.47 -50.76
CA ALA A 488 26.68 -5.53 -50.65
C ALA A 488 26.10 -6.91 -50.26
N GLN A 489 26.12 -7.86 -51.19
CA GLN A 489 26.08 -9.32 -50.97
C GLN A 489 27.46 -9.90 -51.31
N ASN A 490 27.88 -10.96 -50.58
CA ASN A 490 28.74 -12.08 -50.99
C ASN A 490 29.69 -12.52 -49.85
N ALA A 491 29.19 -13.38 -48.97
CA ALA A 491 30.03 -14.27 -48.18
C ALA A 491 29.61 -15.73 -48.50
N PRO A 492 30.54 -16.65 -48.79
CA PRO A 492 30.20 -18.05 -49.03
C PRO A 492 29.60 -18.68 -47.76
N PRO A 493 28.57 -19.53 -47.88
CA PRO A 493 27.94 -20.19 -46.74
C PRO A 493 28.94 -21.12 -46.02
N PRO A 494 28.92 -21.21 -44.67
CA PRO A 494 29.83 -22.06 -43.93
C PRO A 494 29.62 -23.55 -44.26
N PRO A 495 30.71 -24.35 -44.30
CA PRO A 495 30.64 -25.78 -44.59
C PRO A 495 29.81 -26.52 -43.53
N VAL A 496 29.18 -27.64 -43.92
CA VAL A 496 28.43 -28.50 -43.00
C VAL A 496 29.42 -29.24 -42.09
N PRO A 497 29.26 -29.21 -40.75
CA PRO A 497 30.12 -29.97 -39.84
C PRO A 497 30.06 -31.47 -40.12
N GLU A 498 31.19 -32.18 -40.05
CA GLU A 498 31.26 -33.64 -40.28
C GLU A 498 30.30 -34.43 -39.38
N ARG A 499 30.06 -33.96 -38.14
CA ARG A 499 29.11 -34.58 -37.20
C ARG A 499 27.66 -34.67 -37.72
N TYR A 500 27.30 -33.95 -38.79
CA TYR A 500 25.96 -33.99 -39.37
C TYR A 500 25.82 -35.05 -40.46
N GLN A 501 26.92 -35.68 -40.88
CA GLN A 501 26.91 -36.70 -41.90
C GLN A 501 26.13 -37.92 -41.40
N CYS A 502 25.28 -38.45 -42.27
CA CYS A 502 24.51 -39.65 -42.03
C CYS A 502 25.43 -40.89 -42.15
N ASN A 503 25.21 -41.89 -41.30
CA ASN A 503 25.93 -43.17 -41.33
C ASN A 503 25.21 -44.25 -42.18
N GLU A 504 24.10 -43.90 -42.86
CA GLU A 504 23.34 -44.85 -43.67
C GLU A 504 23.88 -44.94 -45.11
N LEU A 505 23.98 -46.17 -45.63
CA LEU A 505 24.35 -46.44 -47.01
C LEU A 505 23.14 -46.18 -47.92
N LEU A 506 23.18 -45.08 -48.69
CA LEU A 506 22.13 -44.76 -49.67
C LEU A 506 22.24 -45.58 -50.97
N ASP A 507 23.30 -46.40 -51.12
CA ASP A 507 23.53 -47.26 -52.28
C ASP A 507 22.48 -48.39 -52.35
N GLY A 508 21.44 -48.17 -53.16
CA GLY A 508 20.35 -49.12 -53.40
C GLY A 508 18.95 -48.52 -53.22
N THR A 509 18.84 -47.33 -52.63
CA THR A 509 17.57 -46.63 -52.41
C THR A 509 17.37 -45.61 -53.54
N ALA A 510 16.38 -45.79 -54.43
CA ALA A 510 16.15 -44.84 -55.51
C ALA A 510 15.65 -43.50 -54.94
N PRO A 511 16.25 -42.34 -55.29
CA PRO A 511 15.72 -41.05 -54.87
C PRO A 511 14.31 -40.84 -55.44
N GLY A 512 13.45 -40.12 -54.72
CA GLY A 512 12.09 -39.86 -55.19
C GLY A 512 12.08 -39.09 -56.52
N GLU A 513 11.53 -39.69 -57.59
CA GLU A 513 11.36 -39.06 -58.91
C GLU A 513 10.14 -38.12 -58.98
N GLU A 514 9.41 -37.93 -57.87
CA GLU A 514 8.20 -37.11 -57.82
C GLU A 514 8.54 -35.61 -57.97
N SER A 515 7.99 -34.97 -59.03
CA SER A 515 8.14 -33.54 -59.29
C SER A 515 7.54 -32.70 -58.14
N GLY A 516 8.36 -31.84 -57.52
CA GLY A 516 7.95 -30.95 -56.43
C GLY A 516 8.94 -30.98 -55.26
N LYS A 517 8.45 -30.72 -54.04
CA LYS A 517 9.29 -30.57 -52.84
C LYS A 517 10.10 -31.81 -52.42
N PHE A 518 9.84 -32.98 -52.99
CA PHE A 518 10.54 -34.24 -52.65
C PHE A 518 11.59 -34.65 -53.71
N HIS A 519 11.82 -33.82 -54.72
CA HIS A 519 12.77 -34.10 -55.78
C HIS A 519 14.21 -34.20 -55.22
N GLY A 520 14.89 -35.32 -55.47
CA GLY A 520 16.27 -35.54 -55.01
C GLY A 520 16.42 -35.84 -53.51
N ILE A 521 15.35 -36.33 -52.87
CA ILE A 521 15.32 -36.70 -51.44
C ILE A 521 15.12 -38.22 -51.31
N TYR A 522 15.93 -38.83 -50.45
CA TYR A 522 15.84 -40.24 -50.08
C TYR A 522 14.89 -40.38 -48.90
N ARG A 523 13.94 -41.32 -49.00
CA ARG A 523 13.10 -41.73 -47.86
C ARG A 523 13.78 -42.89 -47.17
N LEU A 524 13.97 -42.77 -45.86
CA LEU A 524 14.61 -43.78 -45.01
C LEU A 524 13.59 -44.38 -44.05
N ASP A 525 13.83 -45.61 -43.62
CA ASP A 525 13.03 -46.28 -42.58
C ASP A 525 13.48 -45.89 -41.14
N SER A 526 14.39 -44.92 -41.03
CA SER A 526 14.92 -44.34 -39.78
C SER A 526 14.20 -43.05 -39.36
N ASP A 527 14.39 -42.59 -38.12
CA ASP A 527 14.02 -41.21 -37.69
C ASP A 527 15.31 -40.39 -37.50
N PRO A 528 15.59 -39.35 -38.31
CA PRO A 528 14.70 -38.71 -39.29
C PRO A 528 14.44 -39.51 -40.59
N PRO A 529 13.23 -39.42 -41.16
CA PRO A 529 12.81 -40.26 -42.30
C PRO A 529 13.26 -39.74 -43.69
N TYR A 530 14.06 -38.67 -43.74
CA TYR A 530 14.51 -38.08 -45.00
C TYR A 530 16.00 -37.76 -44.98
N ALA A 531 16.66 -38.03 -46.10
CA ALA A 531 18.06 -37.69 -46.32
C ALA A 531 18.29 -37.16 -47.74
N ILE A 532 19.41 -36.46 -47.94
CA ILE A 532 19.91 -36.06 -49.25
C ILE A 532 21.35 -36.51 -49.43
N LEU A 533 21.78 -36.57 -50.69
CA LEU A 533 23.19 -36.64 -51.04
C LEU A 533 23.67 -35.26 -51.47
N MET A 534 24.67 -34.71 -50.79
CA MET A 534 25.26 -33.41 -51.10
C MET A 534 26.78 -33.53 -51.08
N ASN A 535 27.45 -33.24 -52.20
CA ASN A 535 28.90 -33.44 -52.38
C ASN A 535 29.37 -34.86 -52.04
N ASP A 536 28.67 -35.89 -52.54
CA ASP A 536 28.95 -37.32 -52.32
C ASP A 536 28.87 -37.79 -50.84
N ALA A 537 28.35 -36.95 -49.94
CA ALA A 537 28.10 -37.29 -48.54
C ALA A 537 26.60 -37.27 -48.22
N PRO A 538 26.07 -38.28 -47.49
CA PRO A 538 24.68 -38.31 -47.10
C PRO A 538 24.42 -37.46 -45.85
N TYR A 539 23.29 -36.77 -45.79
CA TYR A 539 22.89 -35.92 -44.66
C TYR A 539 21.40 -36.08 -44.35
N TYR A 540 21.02 -36.13 -43.06
CA TYR A 540 19.62 -36.10 -42.66
C TYR A 540 19.03 -34.72 -42.88
N VAL A 541 17.83 -34.66 -43.46
CA VAL A 541 17.14 -33.41 -43.75
C VAL A 541 15.71 -33.39 -43.24
N ARG A 542 15.21 -32.20 -42.96
CA ARG A 542 13.82 -31.99 -42.60
C ARG A 542 13.24 -30.79 -43.36
N TYR A 543 11.98 -30.93 -43.76
CA TYR A 543 11.25 -29.87 -44.43
C TYR A 543 10.59 -28.96 -43.40
N PHE A 544 10.84 -27.66 -43.53
CA PHE A 544 10.26 -26.62 -42.68
C PHE A 544 9.24 -25.84 -43.51
N ALA A 545 7.96 -26.16 -43.31
CA ALA A 545 6.87 -25.46 -44.00
C ALA A 545 6.74 -24.01 -43.50
N ASN A 546 6.63 -23.05 -44.42
CA ASN A 546 6.21 -21.70 -44.07
C ASN A 546 4.68 -21.56 -44.10
N ALA A 547 4.16 -20.44 -43.57
CA ALA A 547 2.73 -20.18 -43.44
C ALA A 547 1.95 -20.08 -44.77
N ARG A 548 2.62 -20.13 -45.93
CA ARG A 548 1.99 -20.17 -47.27
C ARG A 548 2.12 -21.53 -47.96
N GLY A 549 2.64 -22.55 -47.27
CA GLY A 549 2.79 -23.92 -47.77
C GLY A 549 4.05 -24.19 -48.60
N SER A 550 4.88 -23.18 -48.88
CA SER A 550 6.16 -23.29 -49.61
C SER A 550 7.32 -23.27 -48.62
N GLY A 551 7.66 -24.42 -48.06
CA GLY A 551 8.76 -24.57 -47.11
C GLY A 551 10.11 -24.83 -47.75
N ASP A 552 11.15 -24.77 -46.91
CA ASP A 552 12.54 -25.05 -47.30
C ASP A 552 13.06 -26.29 -46.57
N TRP A 553 13.99 -27.01 -47.19
CA TRP A 553 14.69 -28.11 -46.55
C TRP A 553 15.89 -27.60 -45.75
N ALA A 554 16.20 -28.26 -44.63
CA ALA A 554 17.43 -28.00 -43.88
C ALA A 554 18.08 -29.30 -43.42
N ILE A 555 19.41 -29.34 -43.42
CA ILE A 555 20.19 -30.42 -42.82
C ILE A 555 20.10 -30.29 -41.29
N VAL A 556 19.85 -31.40 -40.61
CA VAL A 556 19.68 -31.44 -39.15
C VAL A 556 20.77 -32.27 -38.48
N ASP A 557 21.05 -31.98 -37.22
CA ASP A 557 21.98 -32.75 -36.39
C ASP A 557 21.38 -34.15 -36.09
N PRO A 558 22.07 -35.26 -36.40
CA PRO A 558 21.59 -36.61 -36.10
C PRO A 558 21.28 -36.84 -34.62
N GLU A 559 22.02 -36.22 -33.69
CA GLU A 559 21.76 -36.38 -32.25
C GLU A 559 20.59 -35.52 -31.77
N ARG A 560 20.23 -34.46 -32.51
CA ARG A 560 19.20 -33.49 -32.13
C ARG A 560 18.36 -33.01 -33.33
N PRO A 561 17.67 -33.92 -34.04
CA PRO A 561 17.08 -33.63 -35.34
C PRO A 561 15.89 -32.65 -35.30
N ASN A 562 15.32 -32.41 -34.11
CA ASN A 562 14.16 -31.55 -33.90
C ASN A 562 14.51 -30.12 -33.46
N GLN A 563 15.81 -29.78 -33.33
CA GLN A 563 16.23 -28.45 -32.88
C GLN A 563 16.49 -27.50 -34.04
N LEU A 564 15.62 -26.49 -34.19
CA LEU A 564 15.70 -25.47 -35.25
C LEU A 564 16.98 -24.62 -35.16
N VAL A 565 17.49 -24.39 -33.95
CA VAL A 565 18.66 -23.52 -33.66
C VAL A 565 19.94 -24.02 -34.35
N HIS A 566 19.97 -25.30 -34.72
CA HIS A 566 21.13 -25.95 -35.31
C HIS A 566 20.86 -26.48 -36.74
N ALA A 567 19.67 -26.19 -37.28
CA ALA A 567 19.28 -26.60 -38.62
C ALA A 567 19.96 -25.74 -39.69
N LEU A 568 20.46 -26.40 -40.73
CA LEU A 568 21.29 -25.81 -41.77
C LEU A 568 20.50 -25.76 -43.08
N PRO A 569 19.87 -24.62 -43.44
CA PRO A 569 19.02 -24.51 -44.62
C PRO A 569 19.75 -24.81 -45.94
N ILE A 570 19.04 -25.47 -46.85
CA ILE A 570 19.53 -25.92 -48.16
C ILE A 570 18.47 -25.69 -49.24
N ARG A 571 18.92 -25.61 -50.48
CA ARG A 571 18.07 -25.49 -51.68
C ARG A 571 18.68 -26.23 -52.86
N LEU A 572 17.88 -26.57 -53.86
CA LEU A 572 18.38 -27.04 -55.15
C LEU A 572 18.84 -25.86 -56.00
N ASN A 573 20.05 -25.92 -56.54
CA ASN A 573 20.56 -24.92 -57.46
C ASN A 573 20.00 -25.15 -58.88
N GLY A 574 20.28 -24.21 -59.81
CA GLY A 574 19.78 -24.28 -61.19
C GLY A 574 20.27 -25.48 -62.02
N LYS A 575 21.16 -26.32 -61.48
CA LYS A 575 21.64 -27.58 -62.08
C LYS A 575 21.01 -28.83 -61.46
N GLY A 576 20.15 -28.68 -60.45
CA GLY A 576 19.50 -29.79 -59.75
C GLY A 576 20.35 -30.40 -58.62
N GLU A 577 21.38 -29.70 -58.13
CA GLU A 577 22.24 -30.14 -57.03
C GLU A 577 21.90 -29.37 -55.73
N TRP A 578 21.96 -30.05 -54.57
CA TRP A 578 21.72 -29.41 -53.27
C TRP A 578 22.87 -28.49 -52.87
N GLU A 579 22.56 -27.28 -52.42
CA GLU A 579 23.52 -26.30 -51.90
C GLU A 579 23.03 -25.60 -50.62
N ARG A 580 23.96 -25.09 -49.81
CA ARG A 580 23.70 -24.37 -48.55
C ARG A 580 23.29 -22.92 -48.79
N MET A 581 22.35 -22.40 -48.01
CA MET A 581 21.96 -20.99 -48.07
C MET A 581 22.90 -20.08 -47.25
N PRO A 582 23.28 -18.87 -47.74
CA PRO A 582 24.12 -17.91 -47.00
C PRO A 582 23.35 -17.24 -45.84
N ALA A 583 24.03 -16.98 -44.73
CA ALA A 583 23.42 -16.38 -43.54
C ALA A 583 23.13 -14.87 -43.74
N LEU A 584 21.90 -14.43 -43.50
CA LEU A 584 21.49 -13.02 -43.55
C LEU A 584 21.80 -12.34 -42.20
N GLY A 585 22.74 -11.40 -42.18
CA GLY A 585 23.12 -10.66 -40.96
C GLY A 585 22.25 -9.43 -40.70
N LEU A 586 21.92 -9.16 -39.43
CA LEU A 586 21.34 -7.91 -38.95
C LEU A 586 22.44 -6.84 -38.79
N LYS A 587 22.25 -5.64 -39.37
CA LYS A 587 23.15 -4.49 -39.18
C LYS A 587 22.61 -3.56 -38.10
N GLY A 588 23.34 -3.48 -36.98
CA GLY A 588 23.22 -2.46 -35.94
C GLY A 588 24.26 -2.68 -34.84
N GLY A 589 25.38 -1.96 -34.87
CA GLY A 589 26.46 -1.93 -33.86
C GLY A 589 27.24 -0.61 -34.00
N GLY A 590 28.06 -0.12 -33.06
CA GLY A 590 28.63 -0.65 -31.80
C GLY A 590 28.91 0.50 -30.81
N GLN A 591 29.76 0.41 -29.78
CA GLN A 591 30.95 -0.41 -29.59
C GLN A 591 31.18 -0.70 -28.10
N CYS A 592 31.63 -1.91 -27.80
CA CYS A 592 32.30 -2.24 -26.54
C CYS A 592 33.71 -1.63 -26.54
N VAL A 593 34.11 -1.04 -25.41
CA VAL A 593 35.52 -0.72 -25.13
C VAL A 593 35.95 -1.47 -23.86
N GLY A 594 36.65 -2.59 -24.07
CA GLY A 594 37.76 -3.05 -23.24
C GLY A 594 37.49 -3.63 -21.84
N LYS A 595 37.27 -4.96 -21.76
CA LYS A 595 38.20 -5.94 -21.15
C LYS A 595 37.54 -7.32 -21.08
N GLN A 596 38.34 -8.35 -21.34
CA GLN A 596 37.97 -9.77 -21.21
C GLN A 596 37.71 -10.12 -19.75
N CYS A 597 36.61 -10.83 -19.48
CA CYS A 597 36.43 -11.64 -18.28
C CYS A 597 35.64 -12.90 -18.66
N ALA A 598 36.35 -13.95 -19.07
CA ALA A 598 35.99 -15.29 -18.61
C ALA A 598 36.68 -15.48 -17.25
N PRO A 599 36.05 -16.22 -16.33
CA PRO A 599 36.81 -17.35 -15.81
C PRO A 599 36.00 -18.65 -15.77
N ASP A 600 36.78 -19.71 -15.78
CA ASP A 600 36.45 -21.11 -15.79
C ASP A 600 35.73 -21.54 -14.49
N ILE A 601 34.75 -22.45 -14.64
CA ILE A 601 34.24 -23.24 -13.52
C ILE A 601 34.74 -24.66 -13.73
N GLU A 602 35.76 -25.02 -12.95
CA GLU A 602 36.22 -26.40 -12.76
C GLU A 602 35.10 -27.22 -12.09
N LEU A 603 34.75 -28.33 -12.73
CA LEU A 603 33.77 -29.29 -12.25
C LEU A 603 34.52 -30.40 -11.51
N ASP A 604 34.66 -30.27 -10.20
CA ASP A 604 35.26 -31.34 -9.37
C ASP A 604 34.26 -32.48 -9.18
N THR A 605 34.67 -33.64 -9.70
CA THR A 605 34.09 -34.96 -9.51
C THR A 605 34.15 -35.42 -8.06
N PHE A 606 33.03 -35.88 -7.49
CA PHE A 606 33.04 -36.80 -6.34
C PHE A 606 32.04 -37.94 -6.55
N GLU A 607 32.59 -39.16 -6.56
CA GLU A 607 31.88 -40.45 -6.53
C GLU A 607 31.14 -40.68 -5.20
N PRO A 608 30.11 -41.56 -5.18
CA PRO A 608 29.31 -41.83 -3.99
C PRO A 608 29.94 -42.91 -3.09
N ALA A 609 29.92 -42.69 -1.77
CA ALA A 609 30.20 -43.71 -0.76
C ALA A 609 28.90 -44.22 -0.10
N SER A 610 28.89 -45.52 0.19
CA SER A 610 27.77 -46.36 0.67
C SER A 610 27.33 -46.10 2.14
N PRO A 611 26.17 -46.64 2.59
CA PRO A 611 25.46 -46.17 3.78
C PRO A 611 25.93 -46.81 5.09
N GLN A 612 25.90 -46.04 6.19
CA GLN A 612 26.00 -46.55 7.56
C GLN A 612 24.84 -46.06 8.45
N THR A 613 24.34 -46.99 9.26
CA THR A 613 23.16 -46.97 10.15
C THR A 613 23.40 -46.14 11.44
N PRO A 614 22.35 -45.57 12.08
CA PRO A 614 22.45 -44.33 12.85
C PRO A 614 22.79 -44.51 14.34
N ALA A 615 23.48 -43.52 14.90
CA ALA A 615 23.53 -43.27 16.34
C ALA A 615 22.60 -42.09 16.67
N GLN A 616 21.63 -42.31 17.55
CA GLN A 616 20.79 -41.25 18.12
C GLN A 616 21.58 -40.40 19.12
N PRO A 617 21.39 -39.07 19.11
CA PRO A 617 21.42 -38.29 20.33
C PRO A 617 20.11 -37.51 20.54
N VAL A 618 19.57 -37.70 21.76
CA VAL A 618 18.79 -36.77 22.60
C VAL A 618 17.80 -35.83 21.88
N ALA A 619 16.52 -36.12 22.07
CA ALA A 619 15.41 -35.27 21.66
C ALA A 619 15.44 -33.91 22.39
N GLU A 620 15.80 -32.86 21.68
CA GLU A 620 15.33 -31.50 21.96
C GLU A 620 13.89 -31.35 21.40
N PRO A 621 12.98 -30.65 22.09
CA PRO A 621 11.63 -30.44 21.59
C PRO A 621 11.69 -29.59 20.32
N GLN A 622 11.39 -30.23 19.19
CA GLN A 622 11.34 -29.60 17.88
C GLN A 622 10.25 -28.52 17.84
N THR A 623 10.66 -27.28 17.53
CA THR A 623 9.75 -26.22 17.08
C THR A 623 9.44 -26.43 15.60
N SER A 624 8.17 -26.75 15.31
CA SER A 624 7.62 -26.72 13.97
C SER A 624 7.48 -25.26 13.49
N THR A 625 8.52 -24.67 12.91
CA THR A 625 8.44 -23.77 11.74
C THR A 625 9.83 -23.71 11.09
N SER A 626 9.97 -24.19 9.84
CA SER A 626 11.23 -24.13 9.08
C SER A 626 11.62 -22.71 8.62
N ARG A 627 10.93 -21.67 9.11
CA ARG A 627 11.18 -20.26 8.74
C ARG A 627 11.24 -19.36 9.99
N PRO A 628 12.26 -18.49 10.11
CA PRO A 628 12.35 -17.56 11.23
C PRO A 628 11.18 -16.55 11.22
N PRO A 629 10.66 -16.16 12.39
CA PRO A 629 9.53 -15.23 12.49
C PRO A 629 9.90 -13.85 11.95
N ARG A 630 9.06 -13.33 11.07
CA ARG A 630 9.21 -12.00 10.45
C ARG A 630 8.65 -10.93 11.39
N PRO A 631 9.33 -9.78 11.56
CA PRO A 631 8.79 -8.68 12.37
C PRO A 631 7.55 -8.09 11.68
N VAL A 632 6.51 -7.85 12.46
CA VAL A 632 5.30 -7.13 12.00
C VAL A 632 5.57 -5.64 12.17
N THR A 633 5.44 -4.88 11.09
CA THR A 633 5.59 -3.42 11.09
C THR A 633 4.22 -2.77 10.93
N SER A 634 4.00 -1.64 11.60
CA SER A 634 2.77 -0.84 11.45
C SER A 634 3.09 0.57 10.94
N ALA A 635 2.12 1.22 10.30
CA ALA A 635 2.25 2.59 9.80
C ALA A 635 2.52 3.62 10.91
N TYR A 636 2.23 3.24 12.16
CA TYR A 636 2.38 4.05 13.37
C TYR A 636 3.73 3.85 14.07
N ASP A 637 4.58 2.96 13.56
CA ASP A 637 5.93 2.78 14.06
C ASP A 637 6.76 4.05 13.84
N VAL A 638 7.66 4.35 14.78
CA VAL A 638 8.67 5.40 14.57
C VAL A 638 9.54 5.03 13.36
N ASP A 639 9.91 6.01 12.56
CA ASP A 639 10.68 5.77 11.34
C ASP A 639 12.05 5.11 11.64
N ALA A 640 12.47 4.16 10.80
CA ALA A 640 13.65 3.33 11.05
C ALA A 640 14.96 4.12 11.30
N PRO A 641 15.25 5.26 10.64
CA PRO A 641 16.44 6.07 10.94
C PRO A 641 16.43 6.63 12.37
N VAL A 642 15.26 7.07 12.83
CA VAL A 642 15.07 7.68 14.16
C VAL A 642 15.08 6.64 15.25
N ARG A 643 14.58 5.42 14.99
CA ARG A 643 14.57 4.34 15.98
C ARG A 643 15.94 4.06 16.59
N ARG A 644 17.02 4.21 15.82
CA ARG A 644 18.38 4.02 16.36
C ARG A 644 18.77 5.11 17.35
N SER A 645 18.46 6.37 17.04
CA SER A 645 18.83 7.49 17.91
C SER A 645 18.06 7.48 19.22
N ILE A 646 16.80 7.00 19.21
CA ILE A 646 15.95 7.02 20.41
C ILE A 646 15.72 5.67 21.09
N LYS A 647 16.46 4.62 20.67
CA LYS A 647 16.27 3.25 21.17
C LYS A 647 16.41 3.16 22.69
N ALA A 648 17.43 3.78 23.26
CA ALA A 648 17.68 3.69 24.70
C ALA A 648 16.56 4.37 25.53
N TRP A 649 16.08 5.56 25.13
CA TRP A 649 14.89 6.16 25.74
C TRP A 649 13.64 5.27 25.58
N ALA A 650 13.44 4.67 24.41
CA ALA A 650 12.27 3.81 24.15
C ALA A 650 12.30 2.53 25.00
N LEU A 651 13.48 1.95 25.21
CA LEU A 651 13.65 0.72 25.96
C LEU A 651 14.01 0.94 27.44
N ASN A 652 13.86 2.16 27.98
CA ASN A 652 14.19 2.52 29.36
C ASN A 652 15.65 2.12 29.74
N LEU A 653 16.57 2.24 28.79
CA LEU A 653 17.99 1.97 29.03
C LEU A 653 18.68 3.24 29.51
N ASN A 654 19.83 3.08 30.15
CA ASN A 654 20.66 4.22 30.56
C ASN A 654 21.14 4.98 29.32
N GLU A 655 20.67 6.21 29.17
CA GLU A 655 21.12 7.10 28.10
C GLU A 655 22.35 7.89 28.55
N THR A 656 23.37 7.94 27.68
CA THR A 656 24.62 8.65 27.96
C THR A 656 24.77 9.92 27.13
N HIS A 657 23.91 10.13 26.14
CA HIS A 657 23.94 11.28 25.24
C HIS A 657 22.57 11.95 25.17
N ALA A 658 22.37 13.02 25.93
CA ALA A 658 21.19 13.86 25.88
C ALA A 658 21.50 15.18 25.14
N GLN A 659 20.74 15.49 24.09
CA GLN A 659 20.85 16.78 23.41
C GLN A 659 20.10 17.83 24.23
N LEU A 660 20.85 18.73 24.86
CA LEU A 660 20.34 19.83 25.67
C LEU A 660 20.12 21.06 24.77
N GLN A 661 18.91 21.62 24.80
CA GLN A 661 18.57 22.87 24.12
C GLN A 661 18.42 24.01 25.13
N PRO A 662 18.79 25.25 24.79
CA PRO A 662 18.54 26.39 25.65
C PRO A 662 17.03 26.58 25.84
N ASP A 663 16.55 26.64 27.08
CA ASP A 663 15.18 27.04 27.35
C ASP A 663 15.02 28.57 27.28
N GLY A 664 13.80 29.04 27.02
CA GLY A 664 13.50 30.47 26.91
C GLY A 664 13.69 31.28 28.21
N ALA A 665 14.12 30.64 29.31
CA ALA A 665 14.45 31.26 30.58
C ALA A 665 15.96 31.28 30.87
N GLY A 666 16.81 30.88 29.91
CA GLY A 666 18.26 30.87 30.04
C GLY A 666 18.84 29.62 30.70
N GLY A 667 18.04 28.57 30.90
CA GLY A 667 18.45 27.23 31.29
C GLY A 667 18.69 26.32 30.09
N PHE A 668 18.94 25.03 30.35
CA PHE A 668 19.00 23.98 29.33
C PHE A 668 17.89 22.96 29.59
N GLY A 669 16.98 22.81 28.64
CA GLY A 669 15.92 21.79 28.62
C GLY A 669 16.26 20.63 27.70
N MET A 670 15.67 19.48 27.95
CA MET A 670 15.69 18.33 27.04
C MET A 670 14.28 18.15 26.50
N ASP A 671 14.11 18.26 25.18
CA ASP A 671 12.84 17.95 24.53
C ASP A 671 12.56 16.45 24.66
N ASP A 672 11.29 16.10 24.89
CA ASP A 672 10.87 14.71 24.91
C ASP A 672 10.99 14.13 23.49
N PRO A 673 11.86 13.12 23.26
CA PRO A 673 12.06 12.57 21.92
C PRO A 673 10.77 11.99 21.32
N PHE A 674 9.81 11.56 22.16
CA PHE A 674 8.55 11.04 21.66
C PHE A 674 7.58 12.14 21.22
N GLU A 675 7.62 13.33 21.84
CA GLU A 675 6.83 14.46 21.36
C GLU A 675 7.32 14.93 19.97
N LEU A 676 8.63 14.82 19.71
CA LEU A 676 9.20 15.18 18.41
C LEU A 676 8.88 14.14 17.32
N TYR A 677 9.05 12.85 17.62
CA TYR A 677 9.05 11.79 16.59
C TYR A 677 7.81 10.90 16.58
N ALA A 678 7.04 10.84 17.66
CA ALA A 678 5.87 9.96 17.77
C ALA A 678 4.52 10.72 17.81
N ALA A 679 4.52 12.05 17.95
CA ALA A 679 3.28 12.84 18.01
C ALA A 679 2.46 12.76 16.71
N SER A 680 3.08 12.93 15.54
CA SER A 680 2.40 12.81 14.24
C SER A 680 1.88 11.38 14.01
N LYS A 681 2.67 10.36 14.37
CA LYS A 681 2.26 8.94 14.33
C LYS A 681 1.06 8.68 15.26
N ARG A 682 1.02 9.31 16.43
CA ARG A 682 -0.11 9.22 17.37
C ARG A 682 -1.37 9.83 16.80
N GLN A 683 -1.29 11.02 16.18
CA GLN A 683 -2.42 11.66 15.53
C GLN A 683 -2.98 10.80 14.38
N LEU A 684 -2.08 10.22 13.57
CA LEU A 684 -2.45 9.27 12.52
C LEU A 684 -3.13 8.01 13.10
N LEU A 685 -2.61 7.45 14.19
CA LEU A 685 -3.23 6.30 14.86
C LEU A 685 -4.63 6.64 15.39
N GLN A 686 -4.81 7.84 15.94
CA GLN A 686 -6.10 8.31 16.44
C GLN A 686 -7.12 8.49 15.30
N SER A 687 -6.72 9.09 14.17
CA SER A 687 -7.61 9.27 13.02
C SER A 687 -7.98 7.94 12.36
N SER A 688 -7.01 7.03 12.18
CA SER A 688 -7.24 5.68 11.66
C SER A 688 -8.17 4.86 12.54
N ALA A 689 -7.96 4.89 13.87
CA ALA A 689 -8.83 4.19 14.81
C ALA A 689 -10.27 4.72 14.76
N ARG A 690 -10.45 6.05 14.70
CA ARG A 690 -11.78 6.66 14.53
C ARG A 690 -12.45 6.25 13.23
N GLY A 691 -11.70 6.24 12.12
CA GLY A 691 -12.19 5.77 10.83
C GLY A 691 -12.61 4.29 10.86
N PHE A 692 -11.79 3.43 11.48
CA PHE A 692 -12.06 2.00 11.63
C PHE A 692 -13.39 1.74 12.36
N PHE A 693 -13.58 2.34 13.54
CA PHE A 693 -14.81 2.14 14.32
C PHE A 693 -16.05 2.77 13.68
N ARG A 694 -15.91 3.88 12.93
CA ARG A 694 -16.99 4.46 12.13
C ARG A 694 -17.45 3.50 11.02
N ASN A 695 -16.51 2.79 10.42
CA ASN A 695 -16.77 1.88 9.30
C ASN A 695 -17.11 0.44 9.75
N LEU A 696 -16.90 0.11 11.02
CA LEU A 696 -17.09 -1.22 11.60
C LEU A 696 -18.50 -1.82 11.39
N PRO A 697 -19.61 -1.05 11.41
CA PRO A 697 -20.94 -1.58 11.12
C PRO A 697 -21.08 -2.21 9.72
N TRP A 698 -20.19 -1.85 8.79
CA TRP A 698 -20.17 -2.35 7.41
C TRP A 698 -19.21 -3.53 7.22
N VAL A 699 -18.55 -3.98 8.29
CA VAL A 699 -17.60 -5.11 8.28
C VAL A 699 -18.25 -6.32 8.94
N ILE A 700 -18.33 -7.43 8.22
CA ILE A 700 -18.85 -8.70 8.75
C ILE A 700 -17.91 -9.20 9.84
N GLN A 701 -18.42 -9.30 11.07
CA GLN A 701 -17.67 -9.80 12.21
C GLN A 701 -17.68 -11.33 12.26
N PRO A 702 -16.63 -11.97 12.81
CA PRO A 702 -16.63 -13.41 13.01
C PRO A 702 -17.77 -13.81 13.97
N ALA A 703 -18.32 -15.00 13.75
CA ALA A 703 -19.32 -15.57 14.67
C ALA A 703 -18.71 -15.74 16.07
N ARG A 704 -19.51 -15.46 17.10
CA ARG A 704 -19.06 -15.65 18.49
C ARG A 704 -18.87 -17.14 18.79
N PRO A 705 -17.76 -17.54 19.42
CA PRO A 705 -17.52 -18.92 19.80
C PRO A 705 -18.57 -19.39 20.83
N ALA A 706 -18.83 -20.70 20.84
CA ALA A 706 -19.67 -21.30 21.86
C ALA A 706 -18.97 -21.21 23.22
N MET A 707 -19.72 -20.91 24.28
CA MET A 707 -19.16 -20.87 25.63
C MET A 707 -18.80 -22.29 26.08
N PRO A 708 -17.58 -22.52 26.60
CA PRO A 708 -17.22 -23.82 27.16
C PRO A 708 -18.06 -24.12 28.40
N GLU A 709 -18.25 -25.41 28.69
CA GLU A 709 -18.84 -25.81 29.96
C GLU A 709 -17.89 -25.43 31.11
N ILE A 710 -18.38 -24.61 32.03
CA ILE A 710 -17.60 -24.14 33.17
C ILE A 710 -18.16 -24.69 34.49
N SER A 711 -17.26 -25.06 35.39
CA SER A 711 -17.56 -25.39 36.78
C SER A 711 -16.67 -24.55 37.69
N ARG A 712 -17.22 -24.03 38.79
CA ARG A 712 -16.48 -23.12 39.69
C ARG A 712 -15.18 -23.73 40.23
N LEU A 713 -15.15 -25.05 40.40
CA LEU A 713 -14.01 -25.78 40.94
C LEU A 713 -13.14 -26.44 39.86
N MET A 714 -13.36 -26.12 38.57
CA MET A 714 -12.58 -26.74 37.50
C MET A 714 -11.11 -26.31 37.57
N PRO A 715 -10.16 -27.23 37.34
CA PRO A 715 -8.75 -26.88 37.19
C PRO A 715 -8.50 -25.88 36.06
N LEU A 716 -7.49 -25.02 36.20
CA LEU A 716 -7.11 -24.04 35.18
C LEU A 716 -6.71 -24.70 33.85
N THR A 717 -6.11 -25.90 33.90
CA THR A 717 -5.76 -26.68 32.71
C THR A 717 -6.97 -27.04 31.87
N ASP A 718 -8.05 -27.45 32.54
CA ASP A 718 -9.29 -27.92 31.91
C ASP A 718 -10.07 -26.72 31.36
N LEU A 719 -10.01 -25.58 32.05
CA LEU A 719 -10.54 -24.31 31.56
C LEU A 719 -9.85 -23.89 30.25
N VAL A 720 -8.52 -23.94 30.23
CA VAL A 720 -7.73 -23.60 29.02
C VAL A 720 -8.05 -24.56 27.88
N ASP A 721 -8.16 -25.85 28.15
CA ASP A 721 -8.50 -26.86 27.14
C ASP A 721 -9.90 -26.58 26.55
N GLY A 722 -10.93 -26.37 27.39
CA GLY A 722 -12.28 -26.07 26.91
C GLY A 722 -12.39 -24.76 26.12
N ILE A 723 -11.64 -23.71 26.51
CA ILE A 723 -11.57 -22.45 25.75
C ILE A 723 -11.03 -22.69 24.34
N PHE A 724 -9.93 -23.44 24.19
CA PHE A 724 -9.32 -23.64 22.89
C PHE A 724 -9.98 -24.76 22.06
N GLU A 725 -10.82 -25.61 22.65
CA GLU A 725 -11.74 -26.47 21.90
C GLU A 725 -12.85 -25.66 21.21
N SER A 726 -13.31 -24.58 21.85
CA SER A 726 -14.43 -23.76 21.38
C SER A 726 -14.03 -22.51 20.59
N ALA A 727 -12.83 -21.96 20.80
CA ALA A 727 -12.36 -20.73 20.19
C ALA A 727 -10.92 -20.83 19.65
N SER A 728 -10.62 -19.99 18.65
CA SER A 728 -9.26 -19.89 18.09
C SER A 728 -8.33 -18.99 18.92
N GLY A 729 -8.88 -18.24 19.87
CA GLY A 729 -8.09 -17.31 20.68
C GLY A 729 -8.69 -16.98 22.04
N LEU A 730 -7.80 -16.62 22.96
CA LEU A 730 -8.09 -16.15 24.31
C LEU A 730 -7.63 -14.70 24.47
N VAL A 731 -8.51 -13.82 24.94
CA VAL A 731 -8.17 -12.42 25.27
C VAL A 731 -8.21 -12.24 26.77
N VAL A 732 -7.07 -11.95 27.39
CA VAL A 732 -6.94 -11.73 28.83
C VAL A 732 -6.92 -10.22 29.11
N GLY A 733 -7.86 -9.76 29.93
CA GLY A 733 -7.84 -8.41 30.47
C GLY A 733 -6.74 -8.27 31.53
N GLU A 734 -5.76 -7.43 31.24
CA GLU A 734 -4.66 -7.11 32.14
C GLU A 734 -5.18 -6.40 33.40
N THR A 735 -4.71 -6.84 34.58
CA THR A 735 -5.02 -6.18 35.85
C THR A 735 -4.26 -4.86 35.98
N LEU A 736 -4.77 -3.93 36.79
CA LEU A 736 -4.21 -2.58 36.88
C LEU A 736 -2.71 -2.57 37.23
N ASP A 737 -2.33 -3.39 38.22
CA ASP A 737 -0.94 -3.59 38.63
C ASP A 737 -0.22 -4.69 37.85
N ARG A 738 -0.92 -5.37 36.94
CA ARG A 738 -0.45 -6.45 36.06
C ARG A 738 -0.06 -7.75 36.76
N ILE A 739 -0.02 -7.80 38.10
CA ILE A 739 0.56 -8.93 38.84
C ILE A 739 -0.29 -10.18 38.67
N ALA A 740 -1.60 -10.12 38.95
CA ALA A 740 -2.46 -11.31 38.89
C ALA A 740 -2.65 -11.83 37.46
N SER A 741 -2.76 -10.94 36.48
CA SER A 741 -2.84 -11.32 35.07
C SER A 741 -1.56 -11.98 34.56
N LEU A 742 -0.38 -11.44 34.90
CA LEU A 742 0.90 -12.07 34.57
C LEU A 742 1.11 -13.40 35.32
N ARG A 743 0.69 -13.48 36.58
CA ARG A 743 0.68 -14.73 37.34
C ARG A 743 -0.12 -15.82 36.65
N PHE A 744 -1.35 -15.51 36.22
CA PHE A 744 -2.19 -16.45 35.48
C PHE A 744 -1.46 -16.96 34.22
N LEU A 745 -0.86 -16.07 33.43
CA LEU A 745 -0.16 -16.42 32.20
C LEU A 745 1.09 -17.28 32.48
N ILE A 746 1.90 -16.92 33.46
CA ILE A 746 3.13 -17.63 33.82
C ILE A 746 2.81 -19.02 34.36
N GLU A 747 1.90 -19.13 35.33
CA GLU A 747 1.52 -20.40 35.96
C GLU A 747 0.79 -21.33 34.98
N SER A 748 0.01 -20.77 34.04
CA SER A 748 -0.76 -21.54 33.06
C SER A 748 -0.04 -21.75 31.73
N MET A 749 1.18 -21.21 31.54
CA MET A 749 1.87 -21.24 30.24
C MET A 749 2.01 -22.65 29.65
N PRO A 750 2.36 -23.71 30.42
CA PRO A 750 2.44 -25.05 29.86
C PRO A 750 1.10 -25.53 29.28
N ALA A 751 -0.02 -25.20 29.93
CA ALA A 751 -1.34 -25.55 29.43
C ALA A 751 -1.73 -24.72 28.20
N LEU A 752 -1.50 -23.41 28.25
CA LEU A 752 -1.75 -22.47 27.15
C LEU A 752 -0.96 -22.85 25.88
N ALA A 753 0.31 -23.22 26.05
CA ALA A 753 1.23 -23.56 24.98
C ALA A 753 0.89 -24.89 24.27
N ARG A 754 0.02 -25.74 24.85
CA ARG A 754 -0.51 -26.92 24.14
C ARG A 754 -1.37 -26.51 22.93
N HIS A 755 -2.00 -25.34 23.00
CA HIS A 755 -2.94 -24.87 21.97
C HIS A 755 -2.41 -23.69 21.17
N ALA A 756 -1.92 -22.65 21.84
CA ALA A 756 -1.52 -21.40 21.21
C ALA A 756 0.00 -21.26 21.17
N LYS A 757 0.53 -20.83 20.02
CA LYS A 757 1.98 -20.63 19.81
C LYS A 757 2.39 -19.17 19.68
N THR A 758 1.43 -18.25 19.78
CA THR A 758 1.69 -16.80 19.75
C THR A 758 0.96 -16.11 20.90
N LEU A 759 1.70 -15.28 21.63
CA LEU A 759 1.24 -14.42 22.71
C LEU A 759 1.42 -12.95 22.30
N TYR A 760 0.31 -12.25 22.09
CA TYR A 760 0.28 -10.82 21.84
C TYR A 760 0.24 -10.07 23.18
N LEU A 761 1.21 -9.19 23.43
CA LEU A 761 1.44 -8.63 24.77
C LEU A 761 1.52 -7.10 24.76
N ARG A 762 0.60 -6.47 25.49
CA ARG A 762 0.58 -5.03 25.78
C ARG A 762 1.80 -4.58 26.59
N GLY A 763 2.22 -3.34 26.38
CA GLY A 763 3.30 -2.68 27.10
C GLY A 763 4.68 -2.97 26.54
N LEU A 764 4.79 -3.85 25.55
CA LEU A 764 5.99 -4.05 24.75
C LEU A 764 5.91 -3.22 23.47
N LEU A 765 7.02 -2.58 23.09
CA LEU A 765 7.11 -1.74 21.90
C LEU A 765 7.46 -2.56 20.64
N SER A 766 6.54 -2.68 19.68
CA SER A 766 6.71 -3.40 18.42
C SER A 766 7.83 -2.80 17.55
N ASP A 767 7.90 -1.48 17.53
CA ASP A 767 8.85 -0.70 16.75
C ASP A 767 10.29 -0.81 17.27
N PHE A 768 10.49 -1.05 18.58
CA PHE A 768 11.83 -1.10 19.22
C PHE A 768 12.27 -2.48 19.73
N ALA A 769 11.34 -3.29 20.27
CA ALA A 769 11.67 -4.54 20.96
C ALA A 769 11.43 -5.80 20.12
N GLN A 770 10.56 -5.76 19.09
CA GLN A 770 10.11 -6.98 18.40
C GLN A 770 11.23 -7.77 17.72
N ILE A 771 12.23 -7.09 17.17
CA ILE A 771 13.38 -7.75 16.53
C ILE A 771 14.15 -8.58 17.55
N GLU A 772 14.39 -8.03 18.75
CA GLU A 772 15.13 -8.74 19.79
C GLU A 772 14.29 -9.82 20.47
N LEU A 773 12.96 -9.63 20.59
CA LEU A 773 12.03 -10.67 21.04
C LEU A 773 12.03 -11.87 20.08
N ASN A 774 11.95 -11.63 18.77
CA ASN A 774 12.04 -12.69 17.76
C ASN A 774 13.41 -13.38 17.79
N ARG A 775 14.50 -12.62 17.94
CA ARG A 775 15.84 -13.19 18.08
C ARG A 775 15.97 -14.06 19.32
N TYR A 776 15.45 -13.62 20.47
CA TYR A 776 15.43 -14.41 21.70
C TYR A 776 14.63 -15.69 21.51
N PHE A 777 13.45 -15.61 20.89
CA PHE A 777 12.62 -16.78 20.59
C PHE A 777 13.39 -17.83 19.79
N THR A 778 14.04 -17.43 18.68
CA THR A 778 14.81 -18.35 17.82
C THR A 778 16.11 -18.84 18.45
N SER A 779 16.92 -17.95 19.04
CA SER A 779 18.29 -18.27 19.48
C SER A 779 18.40 -18.73 20.94
N GLY A 780 17.45 -18.35 21.80
CA GLY A 780 17.56 -18.51 23.25
C GLY A 780 18.51 -17.56 23.95
N GLN A 781 19.18 -16.70 23.20
CA GLN A 781 20.08 -15.70 23.77
C GLN A 781 19.34 -14.37 23.91
N MET A 782 19.15 -13.93 25.16
CA MET A 782 18.56 -12.64 25.48
C MET A 782 19.67 -11.60 25.60
N THR A 783 19.55 -10.50 24.85
CA THR A 783 20.47 -9.36 24.93
C THR A 783 20.36 -8.66 26.29
N VAL A 784 21.40 -7.92 26.66
CA VAL A 784 21.40 -7.12 27.89
C VAL A 784 20.31 -6.04 27.82
N ASP A 785 20.21 -5.34 26.69
CA ASP A 785 19.18 -4.33 26.44
C ASP A 785 17.76 -4.88 26.63
N LEU A 786 17.43 -6.00 25.99
CA LEU A 786 16.10 -6.61 26.11
C LEU A 786 15.82 -7.06 27.54
N ARG A 787 16.81 -7.63 28.24
CA ARG A 787 16.66 -8.02 29.64
C ARG A 787 16.36 -6.80 30.51
N THR A 788 17.17 -5.75 30.41
CA THR A 788 17.00 -4.51 31.18
C THR A 788 15.64 -3.89 30.89
N TYR A 789 15.24 -3.82 29.63
CA TYR A 789 13.93 -3.31 29.24
C TYR A 789 12.79 -4.11 29.88
N LEU A 790 12.80 -5.44 29.75
CA LEU A 790 11.75 -6.30 30.32
C LEU A 790 11.69 -6.22 31.85
N THR A 791 12.85 -6.10 32.51
CA THR A 791 12.93 -5.86 33.96
C THR A 791 12.32 -4.50 34.33
N SER A 792 12.61 -3.44 33.56
CA SER A 792 12.09 -2.09 33.80
C SER A 792 10.57 -1.96 33.67
N LEU A 793 9.91 -2.95 33.05
CA LEU A 793 8.45 -2.99 32.93
C LEU A 793 7.77 -3.75 34.09
N GLY A 794 8.56 -4.33 34.99
CA GLY A 794 8.09 -5.08 36.15
C GLY A 794 7.45 -4.16 37.19
N THR A 795 6.28 -4.58 37.65
CA THR A 795 5.52 -3.93 38.73
C THR A 795 5.52 -4.76 40.01
N ASP A 796 5.70 -6.08 39.92
CA ASP A 796 5.80 -6.98 41.08
C ASP A 796 7.10 -6.75 41.87
N PRO A 797 7.03 -6.27 43.12
CA PRO A 797 8.21 -6.07 43.97
C PRO A 797 8.95 -7.37 44.30
N GLY A 798 8.25 -8.52 44.26
CA GLY A 798 8.86 -9.83 44.44
C GLY A 798 9.60 -10.33 43.19
N GLY A 799 9.42 -9.66 42.05
CA GLY A 799 10.05 -10.01 40.78
C GLY A 799 9.64 -11.38 40.22
N ARG A 800 8.55 -11.97 40.71
CA ARG A 800 8.06 -13.31 40.31
C ARG A 800 7.11 -13.25 39.13
N PHE A 801 6.31 -12.18 39.05
CA PHE A 801 5.28 -12.02 38.02
C PHE A 801 5.51 -10.72 37.25
N ASN A 802 6.45 -10.78 36.30
CA ASN A 802 6.86 -9.63 35.48
C ASN A 802 7.01 -10.01 33.99
N PRO A 803 7.16 -9.03 33.09
CA PRO A 803 7.32 -9.30 31.67
C PRO A 803 8.57 -10.11 31.30
N LEU A 804 9.68 -9.97 32.06
CA LEU A 804 10.89 -10.76 31.83
C LEU A 804 10.62 -12.25 32.03
N GLU A 805 10.04 -12.62 33.17
CA GLU A 805 9.69 -14.01 33.50
C GLU A 805 8.69 -14.56 32.48
N LEU A 806 7.65 -13.79 32.13
CA LEU A 806 6.66 -14.20 31.13
C LEU A 806 7.31 -14.51 29.77
N VAL A 807 8.22 -13.67 29.28
CA VAL A 807 8.92 -13.89 28.01
C VAL A 807 9.82 -15.13 28.07
N GLN A 808 10.49 -15.35 29.21
CA GLN A 808 11.33 -16.55 29.41
C GLN A 808 10.50 -17.84 29.44
N VAL A 809 9.41 -17.84 30.21
CA VAL A 809 8.50 -18.98 30.34
C VAL A 809 7.75 -19.25 29.03
N ALA A 810 7.32 -18.21 28.31
CA ALA A 810 6.72 -18.35 26.98
C ALA A 810 7.69 -19.04 26.01
N ARG A 811 8.95 -18.59 25.95
CA ARG A 811 9.96 -19.22 25.09
C ARG A 811 10.22 -20.67 25.50
N ALA A 812 10.37 -20.95 26.79
CA ALA A 812 10.62 -22.31 27.29
C ALA A 812 9.51 -23.29 26.86
N ASN A 813 8.29 -22.79 26.63
CA ASN A 813 7.15 -23.57 26.14
C ASN A 813 6.89 -23.42 24.62
N GLY A 814 7.81 -22.78 23.88
CA GLY A 814 7.71 -22.61 22.43
C GLY A 814 6.64 -21.62 21.98
N VAL A 815 6.29 -20.63 22.81
CA VAL A 815 5.34 -19.56 22.49
C VAL A 815 6.11 -18.29 22.10
N ARG A 816 5.82 -17.77 20.90
CA ARG A 816 6.40 -16.51 20.41
C ARG A 816 5.65 -15.32 21.00
N VAL A 817 6.39 -14.34 21.52
CA VAL A 817 5.81 -13.09 22.02
C VAL A 817 5.82 -12.03 20.91
N GLN A 818 4.66 -11.42 20.66
CA GLN A 818 4.45 -10.31 19.73
C GLN A 818 3.96 -9.08 20.50
N ALA A 819 4.72 -8.01 20.44
CA ALA A 819 4.34 -6.70 20.98
C ALA A 819 3.15 -6.11 20.21
N ILE A 820 2.23 -5.47 20.94
CA ILE A 820 1.02 -4.83 20.35
C ILE A 820 0.93 -3.31 20.60
N ASP A 821 1.94 -2.73 21.25
CA ASP A 821 2.07 -1.29 21.44
C ASP A 821 3.26 -0.75 20.63
N CYS A 822 3.27 0.54 20.33
CA CYS A 822 4.42 1.24 19.75
C CYS A 822 4.70 2.52 20.54
N ALA A 823 5.77 3.26 20.23
CA ALA A 823 6.08 4.49 20.96
C ALA A 823 4.92 5.51 20.91
N ALA A 824 4.18 5.58 19.80
CA ALA A 824 3.04 6.48 19.63
C ALA A 824 1.83 6.10 20.53
N SER A 825 1.62 4.82 20.84
CA SER A 825 0.55 4.39 21.75
C SER A 825 0.98 4.42 23.22
N TYR A 826 2.25 4.08 23.50
CA TYR A 826 2.69 3.75 24.86
C TYR A 826 3.60 4.80 25.52
N LYS A 827 4.46 5.51 24.78
CA LYS A 827 5.47 6.42 25.36
C LYS A 827 5.03 7.87 25.50
N MET A 828 3.91 8.25 24.89
CA MET A 828 3.40 9.61 24.93
C MET A 828 2.91 9.99 26.35
N LYS A 829 3.35 11.16 26.85
CA LYS A 829 3.06 11.63 28.21
C LYS A 829 1.71 12.33 28.34
N THR A 830 1.20 12.89 27.23
CA THR A 830 -0.08 13.58 27.20
C THR A 830 -1.22 12.55 27.24
N PRO A 831 -2.15 12.60 28.22
CA PRO A 831 -3.27 11.67 28.29
C PRO A 831 -4.27 11.94 27.15
N LEU A 832 -4.95 10.89 26.69
CA LEU A 832 -6.07 11.01 25.74
C LEU A 832 -7.40 10.75 26.47
N PRO A 833 -8.54 11.19 25.90
CA PRO A 833 -9.83 10.74 26.36
C PRO A 833 -9.92 9.20 26.35
N SER A 834 -10.50 8.62 27.40
CA SER A 834 -10.52 7.15 27.57
C SER A 834 -11.13 6.37 26.40
N VAL A 835 -12.11 6.95 25.69
CA VAL A 835 -12.69 6.36 24.47
C VAL A 835 -11.68 6.33 23.32
N ASP A 836 -10.92 7.41 23.12
CA ASP A 836 -9.88 7.45 22.09
C ASP A 836 -8.75 6.46 22.39
N GLU A 837 -8.33 6.33 23.66
CA GLU A 837 -7.33 5.33 24.06
C GLU A 837 -7.82 3.90 23.80
N GLN A 838 -9.08 3.61 24.14
CA GLN A 838 -9.70 2.32 23.86
C GLN A 838 -9.72 2.03 22.35
N MET A 839 -10.17 2.99 21.53
CA MET A 839 -10.21 2.82 20.07
C MET A 839 -8.82 2.58 19.49
N MET A 840 -7.84 3.39 19.88
CA MET A 840 -6.46 3.27 19.41
C MET A 840 -5.85 1.91 19.78
N SER A 841 -5.99 1.47 21.03
CA SER A 841 -5.43 0.20 21.49
C SER A 841 -6.08 -1.00 20.80
N THR A 842 -7.42 -1.00 20.66
CA THR A 842 -8.13 -2.08 19.94
C THR A 842 -7.70 -2.13 18.48
N TYR A 843 -7.67 -0.98 17.81
CA TYR A 843 -7.35 -0.90 16.39
C TYR A 843 -5.90 -1.31 16.10
N LEU A 844 -4.92 -0.81 16.87
CA LEU A 844 -3.51 -1.17 16.69
C LEU A 844 -3.28 -2.67 16.91
N THR A 845 -3.90 -3.24 17.95
CA THR A 845 -3.83 -4.69 18.20
C THR A 845 -4.42 -5.47 17.03
N ASN A 846 -5.58 -5.06 16.52
CA ASN A 846 -6.22 -5.69 15.36
C ASN A 846 -5.35 -5.62 14.10
N ASP A 847 -4.70 -4.47 13.84
CA ASP A 847 -3.77 -4.24 12.72
C ASP A 847 -2.55 -5.16 12.82
N ILE A 848 -1.88 -5.18 13.97
CA ILE A 848 -0.71 -6.04 14.23
C ILE A 848 -1.06 -7.52 14.07
N MET A 849 -2.17 -7.98 14.65
CA MET A 849 -2.61 -9.36 14.49
C MET A 849 -2.90 -9.71 13.02
N THR A 850 -3.47 -8.78 12.25
CA THR A 850 -3.75 -8.99 10.82
C THR A 850 -2.45 -9.09 10.01
N GLY A 851 -1.49 -8.22 10.28
CA GLY A 851 -0.15 -8.29 9.68
C GLY A 851 0.58 -9.58 10.05
N ASP A 852 0.46 -10.03 11.31
CA ASP A 852 1.09 -11.26 11.79
C ASP A 852 0.48 -12.52 11.14
N VAL A 853 -0.83 -12.54 10.88
CA VAL A 853 -1.48 -13.63 10.13
C VAL A 853 -0.87 -13.78 8.72
N TYR A 854 -0.66 -12.65 8.04
CA TYR A 854 -0.06 -12.63 6.70
C TYR A 854 1.42 -13.02 6.70
N LEU A 855 2.17 -12.61 7.73
CA LEU A 855 3.62 -12.79 7.77
C LEU A 855 4.07 -14.10 8.41
N ASN A 856 3.38 -14.55 9.46
CA ASN A 856 3.83 -15.62 10.34
C ASN A 856 2.78 -16.72 10.57
N SER A 857 1.52 -16.51 10.16
CA SER A 857 0.43 -17.50 10.25
C SER A 857 0.35 -18.18 11.63
N PRO A 858 0.12 -17.41 12.72
CA PRO A 858 0.39 -17.80 14.11
C PRO A 858 -0.49 -18.92 14.68
N GLY A 859 -1.48 -19.43 13.92
CA GLY A 859 -2.45 -20.41 14.40
C GLY A 859 -3.34 -19.86 15.51
N LYS A 860 -3.60 -20.67 16.55
CA LYS A 860 -4.29 -20.22 17.76
C LYS A 860 -3.42 -19.25 18.56
N TRP A 861 -4.07 -18.28 19.21
CA TRP A 861 -3.39 -17.13 19.79
C TRP A 861 -3.92 -16.75 21.18
N ILE A 862 -3.08 -16.03 21.93
CA ILE A 862 -3.45 -15.39 23.19
C ILE A 862 -3.16 -13.90 23.07
N VAL A 863 -4.08 -13.04 23.50
CA VAL A 863 -3.88 -11.59 23.58
C VAL A 863 -3.98 -11.14 25.01
N VAL A 864 -3.05 -10.31 25.46
CA VAL A 864 -3.09 -9.64 26.76
C VAL A 864 -3.20 -8.14 26.49
N THR A 865 -4.33 -7.56 26.84
CA THR A 865 -4.70 -6.17 26.53
C THR A 865 -5.31 -5.50 27.75
N ASP A 866 -5.53 -4.18 27.71
CA ASP A 866 -6.29 -3.49 28.76
C ASP A 866 -7.67 -4.12 28.94
N ALA A 867 -8.16 -4.19 30.18
CA ALA A 867 -9.46 -4.79 30.46
C ALA A 867 -10.60 -4.16 29.63
N HIS A 868 -10.54 -2.85 29.35
CA HIS A 868 -11.53 -2.16 28.52
C HIS A 868 -11.53 -2.57 27.03
N ASN A 869 -10.50 -3.29 26.59
CA ASN A 869 -10.32 -3.72 25.20
C ASN A 869 -10.62 -5.21 25.00
N THR A 870 -10.92 -5.96 26.08
CA THR A 870 -11.11 -7.41 26.03
C THR A 870 -12.38 -7.81 25.28
N ASN A 871 -13.52 -7.23 25.67
CA ASN A 871 -14.85 -7.42 25.07
C ASN A 871 -15.48 -6.07 24.77
N THR A 872 -16.69 -6.09 24.21
CA THR A 872 -17.47 -4.88 23.93
C THR A 872 -17.65 -4.04 25.20
N PHE A 873 -17.14 -2.81 25.16
CA PHE A 873 -17.26 -1.85 26.25
C PHE A 873 -17.51 -0.45 25.67
N ARG A 874 -18.45 0.30 26.27
CA ARG A 874 -18.88 1.63 25.78
C ARG A 874 -19.39 1.64 24.33
N GLY A 875 -19.96 0.53 23.87
CA GLY A 875 -20.44 0.37 22.49
C GLY A 875 -19.32 0.17 21.46
N LEU A 876 -18.06 0.05 21.89
CA LEU A 876 -16.93 -0.28 21.04
C LEU A 876 -16.62 -1.78 21.16
N LEU A 877 -16.53 -2.49 20.04
CA LEU A 877 -16.14 -3.90 20.01
C LEU A 877 -14.72 -4.08 20.57
N GLY A 878 -14.53 -5.12 21.38
CA GLY A 878 -13.23 -5.52 21.90
C GLY A 878 -12.52 -6.52 20.98
N ILE A 879 -11.32 -6.94 21.38
CA ILE A 879 -10.51 -7.88 20.58
C ILE A 879 -11.20 -9.24 20.45
N SER A 880 -11.94 -9.69 21.47
CA SER A 880 -12.65 -10.97 21.42
C SER A 880 -13.73 -10.98 20.33
N GLU A 881 -14.51 -9.91 20.18
CA GLU A 881 -15.51 -9.77 19.11
C GLU A 881 -14.85 -9.64 17.75
N LEU A 882 -13.82 -8.79 17.62
CA LEU A 882 -13.17 -8.54 16.33
C LEU A 882 -12.44 -9.77 15.76
N LYS A 883 -11.94 -10.65 16.62
CA LYS A 883 -11.12 -11.80 16.21
C LYS A 883 -11.79 -13.16 16.47
N GLY A 884 -13.02 -13.20 16.99
CA GLY A 884 -13.75 -14.44 17.28
C GLY A 884 -13.12 -15.27 18.41
N GLY A 885 -12.64 -14.60 19.45
CA GLY A 885 -12.05 -15.23 20.65
C GLY A 885 -12.98 -15.20 21.86
N ILE A 886 -12.53 -15.81 22.96
CA ILE A 886 -13.17 -15.73 24.28
C ILE A 886 -12.40 -14.72 25.14
N GLY A 887 -13.11 -13.79 25.76
CA GLY A 887 -12.53 -12.84 26.70
C GLY A 887 -12.54 -13.35 28.14
N LEU A 888 -11.46 -13.10 28.86
CA LEU A 888 -11.26 -13.48 30.25
C LEU A 888 -10.87 -12.25 31.09
N ARG A 889 -11.67 -11.92 32.09
CA ARG A 889 -11.34 -10.91 33.10
C ARG A 889 -10.73 -11.58 34.33
N ILE A 890 -9.62 -11.04 34.82
CA ILE A 890 -9.03 -11.46 36.10
C ILE A 890 -9.64 -10.60 37.20
N ASP A 891 -10.23 -11.27 38.21
CA ASP A 891 -10.87 -10.65 39.37
C ASP A 891 -9.97 -10.88 40.60
N GLU A 892 -9.37 -9.82 41.10
CA GLU A 892 -8.46 -9.88 42.24
C GLU A 892 -9.26 -9.90 43.53
N VAL A 893 -9.13 -10.97 44.31
CA VAL A 893 -9.89 -11.19 45.55
C VAL A 893 -8.98 -11.33 46.76
N GLY A 894 -9.46 -10.87 47.92
CA GLY A 894 -8.76 -10.97 49.20
C GLY A 894 -8.77 -12.38 49.79
N ALA A 895 -8.05 -12.54 50.91
CA ALA A 895 -7.98 -13.82 51.63
C ALA A 895 -9.35 -14.26 52.13
N GLY A 896 -9.69 -15.54 51.90
CA GLY A 896 -10.98 -16.13 52.31
C GLY A 896 -12.10 -16.05 51.27
N ALA A 897 -11.88 -15.39 50.13
CA ALA A 897 -12.83 -15.41 49.01
C ALA A 897 -12.81 -16.75 48.26
N GLU A 898 -13.97 -17.14 47.72
CA GLU A 898 -14.07 -18.32 46.85
C GLU A 898 -13.34 -18.08 45.51
N LEU A 899 -12.30 -18.87 45.27
CA LEU A 899 -11.56 -18.89 44.00
C LEU A 899 -12.32 -19.71 42.95
N GLY A 900 -12.02 -19.48 41.67
CA GLY A 900 -12.60 -20.24 40.57
C GLY A 900 -12.95 -19.39 39.37
N VAL A 901 -13.52 -20.05 38.36
CA VAL A 901 -14.01 -19.44 37.13
C VAL A 901 -15.54 -19.41 37.09
N ASP A 902 -16.09 -18.30 36.63
CA ASP A 902 -17.53 -18.15 36.36
C ASP A 902 -17.78 -17.30 35.10
N VAL A 903 -19.02 -17.28 34.60
CA VAL A 903 -19.43 -16.30 33.57
C VAL A 903 -19.34 -14.92 34.20
N ASP A 904 -18.74 -13.97 33.50
CA ASP A 904 -18.50 -12.64 34.08
C ASP A 904 -19.83 -11.88 34.28
N PRO A 905 -20.23 -11.55 35.52
CA PRO A 905 -21.40 -10.69 35.75
C PRO A 905 -21.15 -9.23 35.34
N GLY A 906 -19.89 -8.86 35.14
CA GLY A 906 -19.44 -7.49 34.88
C GLY A 906 -19.18 -6.68 36.15
N ILE A 907 -18.50 -5.55 35.99
CA ILE A 907 -18.23 -4.55 37.03
C ILE A 907 -18.59 -3.16 36.51
N GLU A 908 -19.20 -2.34 37.37
CA GLU A 908 -19.50 -0.96 37.04
C GLU A 908 -18.21 -0.14 36.96
N VAL A 909 -17.95 0.42 35.79
CA VAL A 909 -16.87 1.34 35.53
C VAL A 909 -17.45 2.74 35.37
N PRO A 910 -16.94 3.72 36.12
CA PRO A 910 -17.48 5.07 36.05
C PRO A 910 -17.15 5.74 34.72
N ARG A 911 -18.07 6.58 34.22
CA ARG A 911 -17.80 7.40 33.03
C ARG A 911 -16.80 8.49 33.35
N GLY A 912 -15.61 8.41 32.74
CA GLY A 912 -14.61 9.46 32.85
C GLY A 912 -15.12 10.76 32.25
N SER A 913 -14.78 11.89 32.89
CA SER A 913 -14.95 13.21 32.28
C SER A 913 -13.78 13.47 31.32
N SER A 914 -14.02 13.97 30.11
CA SER A 914 -12.92 14.51 29.29
C SER A 914 -12.21 15.62 30.07
N PRO A 915 -10.88 15.78 29.97
CA PRO A 915 -10.18 16.91 30.59
C PRO A 915 -10.83 18.23 30.14
N GLY A 916 -11.47 18.95 31.05
CA GLY A 916 -12.18 20.21 30.76
C GLY A 916 -13.66 20.08 30.35
N GLY A 917 -14.23 18.88 30.27
CA GLY A 917 -15.66 18.65 29.97
C GLY A 917 -16.57 18.79 31.20
N THR A 918 -17.83 19.18 30.98
CA THR A 918 -18.87 19.15 32.02
C THR A 918 -19.21 17.70 32.38
N VAL A 919 -19.38 17.43 33.68
CA VAL A 919 -19.75 16.10 34.20
C VAL A 919 -21.09 15.70 33.60
N ARG A 920 -21.11 14.71 32.69
CA ARG A 920 -22.35 14.07 32.28
C ARG A 920 -22.77 13.12 33.39
N GLN A 921 -23.74 13.50 34.21
CA GLN A 921 -24.46 12.56 35.08
C GLN A 921 -25.16 11.53 34.17
N GLY A 922 -24.67 10.30 34.17
CA GLY A 922 -25.26 9.17 33.46
C GLY A 922 -24.90 7.87 34.19
N ASN A 923 -25.64 6.81 33.91
CA ASN A 923 -25.40 5.49 34.50
C ASN A 923 -23.96 5.01 34.21
N PRO A 924 -23.32 4.29 35.16
CA PRO A 924 -22.00 3.71 34.95
C PRO A 924 -21.98 2.75 33.76
N ASP A 925 -20.84 2.62 33.08
CA ASP A 925 -20.67 1.66 32.00
C ASP A 925 -20.32 0.29 32.60
N LEU A 926 -20.95 -0.78 32.13
CA LEU A 926 -20.67 -2.13 32.62
C LEU A 926 -19.50 -2.74 31.85
N LEU A 927 -18.36 -2.95 32.51
CA LEU A 927 -17.23 -3.70 31.97
C LEU A 927 -17.44 -5.19 32.21
N ARG A 928 -17.50 -5.98 31.15
CA ARG A 928 -17.79 -7.41 31.22
C ARG A 928 -16.99 -8.16 30.16
N ALA A 929 -16.32 -9.24 30.54
CA ALA A 929 -15.75 -10.23 29.64
C ALA A 929 -16.68 -11.43 29.44
N ASP A 930 -16.28 -12.46 28.69
CA ASP A 930 -17.08 -13.69 28.61
C ASP A 930 -16.97 -14.52 29.89
N LEU A 931 -15.75 -14.63 30.40
CA LEU A 931 -15.42 -15.37 31.62
C LEU A 931 -14.72 -14.46 32.63
N ARG A 932 -14.82 -14.83 33.90
CA ARG A 932 -14.11 -14.22 35.00
C ARG A 932 -13.36 -15.26 35.81
N LEU A 933 -12.07 -15.05 36.03
CA LEU A 933 -11.24 -15.87 36.90
C LEU A 933 -10.90 -15.10 38.17
N LYS A 934 -11.31 -15.63 39.32
CA LYS A 934 -10.98 -15.07 40.64
C LYS A 934 -9.62 -15.56 41.09
N VAL A 935 -8.70 -14.63 41.31
CA VAL A 935 -7.32 -14.91 41.72
C VAL A 935 -7.04 -14.22 43.05
N LEU A 936 -6.43 -14.97 43.97
CA LEU A 936 -6.01 -14.42 45.25
C LEU A 936 -4.92 -13.36 45.04
N ALA A 937 -5.17 -12.15 45.54
CA ALA A 937 -4.31 -10.99 45.36
C ALA A 937 -3.86 -10.42 46.73
N PRO A 938 -2.73 -10.88 47.30
CA PRO A 938 -2.25 -10.42 48.61
C PRO A 938 -1.77 -8.95 48.56
N GLU A 939 -1.84 -8.23 49.69
CA GLU A 939 -1.33 -6.86 49.78
C GLU A 939 0.12 -6.75 49.29
N VAL A 940 0.41 -5.70 48.53
CA VAL A 940 1.72 -5.46 47.90
C VAL A 940 2.37 -4.24 48.53
N ALA A 941 3.61 -4.41 48.98
CA ALA A 941 4.46 -3.32 49.44
C ALA A 941 5.28 -2.77 48.26
N TRP A 942 4.98 -1.56 47.82
CA TRP A 942 5.62 -0.96 46.66
C TRP A 942 7.02 -0.41 47.00
N SER A 943 7.98 -0.68 46.13
CA SER A 943 9.29 0.00 46.13
C SER A 943 9.23 1.28 45.29
N GLU A 944 10.15 2.22 45.49
CA GLU A 944 10.23 3.45 44.66
C GLU A 944 10.37 3.13 43.17
N GLU A 945 11.19 2.14 42.81
CA GLU A 945 11.36 1.71 41.42
C GLU A 945 10.05 1.17 40.82
N THR A 946 9.34 0.31 41.56
CA THR A 946 8.03 -0.20 41.09
C THR A 946 6.97 0.90 40.99
N LEU A 947 7.03 1.93 41.84
CA LEU A 947 6.11 3.09 41.76
C LEU A 947 6.36 3.93 40.52
N GLU A 948 7.62 4.17 40.16
CA GLU A 948 8.01 4.84 38.92
C GLU A 948 7.48 4.09 37.69
N ASN A 949 7.58 2.75 37.69
CA ASN A 949 7.10 1.90 36.59
C ASN A 949 5.56 1.88 36.51
N LEU A 950 4.88 1.82 37.66
CA LEU A 950 3.43 1.72 37.73
C LEU A 950 2.74 3.05 37.38
N LEU A 951 3.33 4.18 37.78
CA LEU A 951 2.82 5.54 37.60
C LEU A 951 3.61 6.33 36.53
N TYR A 952 3.86 5.67 35.39
CA TYR A 952 4.72 6.17 34.32
C TYR A 952 4.18 7.38 33.54
N ARG A 953 2.87 7.70 33.63
CA ARG A 953 2.27 8.89 32.99
C ARG A 953 1.71 9.88 34.00
N ARG A 954 1.71 11.15 33.61
CA ARG A 954 1.09 12.25 34.37
C ARG A 954 -0.39 11.95 34.63
N GLY A 955 -0.86 12.22 35.84
CA GLY A 955 -2.25 11.98 36.23
C GLY A 955 -2.56 10.55 36.66
N MET A 956 -1.60 9.62 36.62
CA MET A 956 -1.76 8.30 37.23
C MET A 956 -1.63 8.37 38.76
N TYR A 957 -2.41 7.57 39.47
CA TYR A 957 -2.34 7.47 40.93
C TYR A 957 -2.65 6.07 41.47
N LEU A 958 -2.31 5.87 42.74
CA LEU A 958 -2.69 4.72 43.56
C LEU A 958 -2.83 5.10 45.03
N PHE A 959 -3.40 4.18 45.80
CA PHE A 959 -3.42 4.23 47.26
C PHE A 959 -2.43 3.22 47.82
N GLU A 960 -1.58 3.69 48.71
CA GLU A 960 -0.68 2.86 49.51
C GLU A 960 -1.24 2.76 50.92
N LYS A 961 -1.18 1.54 51.48
CA LYS A 961 -1.54 1.26 52.87
C LYS A 961 -0.29 0.85 53.63
N ALA A 962 0.01 1.57 54.71
CA ALA A 962 1.12 1.27 55.61
C ALA A 962 0.58 1.21 57.04
N GLY A 963 0.37 0.00 57.55
CA GLY A 963 -0.35 -0.22 58.80
C GLY A 963 -1.79 0.31 58.70
N ASP A 964 -2.18 1.18 59.62
CA ASP A 964 -3.51 1.84 59.64
C ASP A 964 -3.57 3.15 58.85
N SER A 965 -2.48 3.55 58.20
CA SER A 965 -2.38 4.80 57.45
C SER A 965 -2.50 4.58 55.94
N TYR A 966 -3.19 5.50 55.27
CA TYR A 966 -3.34 5.50 53.81
C TYR A 966 -2.64 6.72 53.21
N THR A 967 -1.97 6.52 52.07
CA THR A 967 -1.29 7.58 51.32
C THR A 967 -1.73 7.53 49.87
N LEU A 968 -2.16 8.67 49.33
CA LEU A 968 -2.36 8.84 47.90
C LEU A 968 -1.00 9.16 47.24
N ILE A 969 -0.58 8.31 46.31
CA ILE A 969 0.63 8.53 45.49
C ILE A 969 0.17 8.84 44.07
N HIS A 970 0.62 9.96 43.49
CA HIS A 970 0.30 10.30 42.11
C HIS A 970 1.48 10.91 41.35
N ARG A 971 1.46 10.79 40.02
CA ARG A 971 2.41 11.47 39.13
C ARG A 971 1.90 12.87 38.82
N SER A 972 2.60 13.89 39.32
CA SER A 972 2.20 15.29 39.18
C SER A 972 2.29 15.80 37.73
N LYS A 973 1.76 17.01 37.46
CA LYS A 973 1.92 17.68 36.15
C LYS A 973 3.40 17.92 35.79
N GLN A 974 4.25 18.11 36.79
CA GLN A 974 5.71 18.25 36.61
C GLN A 974 6.41 16.89 36.42
N GLY A 975 5.67 15.78 36.47
CA GLY A 975 6.22 14.45 36.32
C GLY A 975 7.06 14.00 37.51
N MET A 976 6.68 14.38 38.74
CA MET A 976 7.27 13.85 39.98
C MET A 976 6.24 13.04 40.74
N LEU A 977 6.67 11.98 41.43
CA LEU A 977 5.83 11.28 42.39
C LEU A 977 5.55 12.18 43.59
N GLN A 978 4.26 12.33 43.90
CA GLN A 978 3.76 13.17 44.99
C GLN A 978 2.94 12.30 45.93
N ARG A 979 3.33 12.32 47.20
CA ARG A 979 2.68 11.59 48.28
C ARG A 979 1.81 12.53 49.08
N THR A 980 0.59 12.12 49.35
CA THR A 980 -0.36 12.91 50.15
C THR A 980 -1.00 11.99 51.17
N PRO A 981 -0.81 12.23 52.47
CA PRO A 981 -1.46 11.43 53.50
C PRO A 981 -2.97 11.60 53.43
N ILE A 982 -3.69 10.50 53.67
CA ILE A 982 -5.15 10.47 53.77
C ILE A 982 -5.50 10.39 55.25
N THR A 983 -6.33 11.34 55.70
CA THR A 983 -6.79 11.38 57.08
C THR A 983 -7.99 10.47 57.22
N ARG A 984 -7.92 9.50 58.14
CA ARG A 984 -9.09 8.73 58.56
C ARG A 984 -9.77 9.44 59.71
N LEU A 985 -11.05 9.77 59.54
CA LEU A 985 -11.87 10.46 60.51
C LEU A 985 -12.43 9.46 61.54
N SER A 986 -12.89 9.98 62.68
CA SER A 986 -13.37 9.16 63.81
C SER A 986 -14.61 8.32 63.51
N ASP A 987 -15.37 8.70 62.47
CA ASP A 987 -16.55 8.00 61.96
C ASP A 987 -16.21 6.93 60.89
N GLY A 988 -14.94 6.76 60.55
CA GLY A 988 -14.46 5.82 59.54
C GLY A 988 -14.34 6.41 58.13
N ASN A 989 -14.81 7.65 57.92
CA ASN A 989 -14.67 8.35 56.65
C ASN A 989 -13.21 8.71 56.37
N VAL A 990 -12.90 8.97 55.11
CA VAL A 990 -11.56 9.36 54.64
C VAL A 990 -11.59 10.73 53.99
N SER A 991 -10.57 11.55 54.26
CA SER A 991 -10.42 12.88 53.66
C SER A 991 -8.99 13.14 53.20
N LEU A 992 -8.85 14.02 52.21
CA LEU A 992 -7.57 14.36 51.57
C LEU A 992 -7.34 15.87 51.63
N HIS A 993 -6.25 16.30 52.25
CA HIS A 993 -5.88 17.71 52.28
C HIS A 993 -4.96 18.07 51.09
N ARG A 994 -5.55 18.62 50.03
CA ARG A 994 -4.86 19.13 48.82
C ARG A 994 -5.53 20.40 48.32
N PRO A 995 -5.19 21.60 48.84
CA PRO A 995 -5.89 22.84 48.52
C PRO A 995 -5.99 23.18 47.02
N ALA A 996 -5.03 22.72 46.22
CA ALA A 996 -5.03 22.89 44.76
C ALA A 996 -6.10 22.05 44.04
N TRP A 997 -6.69 21.05 44.71
CA TRP A 997 -7.67 20.12 44.14
C TRP A 997 -9.05 20.36 44.76
N GLN A 998 -9.67 21.49 44.42
CA GLN A 998 -10.91 21.99 45.02
C GLN A 998 -12.08 20.98 45.07
N ARG A 999 -12.10 20.00 44.15
CA ARG A 999 -13.16 18.96 44.07
C ARG A 999 -12.97 17.76 45.00
N VAL A 1000 -11.83 17.67 45.69
CA VAL A 1000 -11.51 16.58 46.64
C VAL A 1000 -10.86 17.08 47.93
N ASN A 1001 -10.42 18.34 47.97
CA ASN A 1001 -9.79 18.95 49.12
C ASN A 1001 -10.73 19.04 50.32
N ASP A 1002 -10.35 18.42 51.43
CA ASP A 1002 -11.09 18.46 52.71
C ASP A 1002 -12.56 18.03 52.57
N ILE A 1003 -12.84 17.19 51.57
CA ILE A 1003 -14.14 16.51 51.40
C ILE A 1003 -14.08 15.16 52.08
N GLU A 1004 -15.12 14.85 52.84
CA GLU A 1004 -15.27 13.55 53.50
C GLU A 1004 -15.90 12.53 52.54
N PHE A 1005 -15.26 11.38 52.40
CA PHE A 1005 -15.75 10.24 51.61
C PHE A 1005 -15.98 9.05 52.53
N ALA A 1006 -17.02 8.25 52.25
CA ALA A 1006 -17.34 7.10 53.10
C ALA A 1006 -16.25 6.01 53.09
N ASN A 1007 -15.49 5.90 51.99
CA ASN A 1007 -14.41 4.94 51.83
C ASN A 1007 -13.46 5.38 50.69
N LEU A 1008 -12.34 4.66 50.51
CA LEU A 1008 -11.37 4.94 49.45
C LEU A 1008 -11.92 4.76 48.04
N LYS A 1009 -12.94 3.90 47.84
CA LYS A 1009 -13.57 3.69 46.53
C LYS A 1009 -14.35 4.94 46.09
N ASP A 1010 -15.08 5.56 47.01
CA ASP A 1010 -15.79 6.83 46.75
C ASP A 1010 -14.82 7.99 46.52
N MET A 1011 -13.69 8.02 47.22
CA MET A 1011 -12.62 8.98 46.94
C MET A 1011 -11.98 8.75 45.57
N SER A 1012 -11.68 7.49 45.23
CA SER A 1012 -11.13 7.09 43.93
C SER A 1012 -12.06 7.47 42.79
N GLN A 1013 -13.37 7.28 42.97
CA GLN A 1013 -14.39 7.73 42.05
C GLN A 1013 -14.24 9.23 41.77
N ARG A 1014 -14.21 10.04 42.82
CA ARG A 1014 -14.12 11.49 42.68
C ARG A 1014 -12.81 11.95 42.04
N LEU A 1015 -11.68 11.30 42.38
CA LEU A 1015 -10.39 11.57 41.73
C LEU A 1015 -10.45 11.25 40.23
N SER A 1016 -11.12 10.17 39.87
CA SER A 1016 -11.30 9.78 38.46
C SER A 1016 -12.16 10.79 37.69
N ASP A 1017 -13.18 11.37 38.32
CA ASP A 1017 -13.98 12.47 37.74
C ASP A 1017 -13.15 13.73 37.45
N THR A 1018 -12.00 13.91 38.13
CA THR A 1018 -11.08 15.02 37.88
C THR A 1018 -10.07 14.75 36.76
N GLY A 1019 -10.12 13.56 36.14
CA GLY A 1019 -9.23 13.14 35.06
C GLY A 1019 -7.98 12.39 35.52
N LEU A 1020 -7.90 11.97 36.79
CA LEU A 1020 -6.84 11.11 37.28
C LEU A 1020 -7.14 9.63 36.97
N ILE A 1021 -6.11 8.81 36.78
CA ILE A 1021 -6.22 7.41 36.34
C ILE A 1021 -5.65 6.47 37.42
N LEU A 1022 -6.48 5.59 37.96
CA LEU A 1022 -6.06 4.59 38.95
C LEU A 1022 -5.19 3.51 38.29
N ARG A 1023 -4.08 3.11 38.91
CA ARG A 1023 -3.15 2.09 38.40
C ARG A 1023 -2.87 0.92 39.34
N SER A 1024 -3.56 0.83 40.46
CA SER A 1024 -3.44 -0.30 41.40
C SER A 1024 -4.80 -0.66 41.96
N ARG A 1025 -4.92 -1.86 42.50
CA ARG A 1025 -6.01 -2.22 43.42
C ARG A 1025 -6.11 -1.20 44.55
N ILE A 1026 -7.34 -0.91 44.98
CA ILE A 1026 -7.60 -0.09 46.16
C ILE A 1026 -7.40 -1.00 47.38
N PRO A 1027 -6.56 -0.63 48.37
CA PRO A 1027 -6.40 -1.40 49.59
C PRO A 1027 -7.72 -1.50 50.36
N ASP A 1028 -7.97 -2.67 50.95
CA ASP A 1028 -9.12 -2.92 51.83
C ASP A 1028 -9.04 -2.13 53.16
#